data_AF-A0A834CF03-F1
#
_entry.id   AF-A0A834CF03-F1
#
_cell.length_a   1.000
_cell.length_b   1.000
_cell.length_c   1.000
_cell.angle_alpha   90.00
_cell.angle_beta   90.00
_cell.angle_gamma   90.00
#
_symmetry.space_group_name_H-M   'P 1'
#
loop_
_entity.id
_entity.type
_entity.pdbx_description
1 polymer ?
#
loop_
_entity_poly.entity_id
_entity_poly.type
_entity_poly.pdbx_seq_one_letter_code
_entity_poly.pdbx_strand_id
1 'polypeptide(L)'
;MSSDGDIKTKPRGFQCVLCNVNLPNMPSVDQHVKGRKHQTLSSVRATRKSHEEHSVFVSGTTPDVSQSDLTEHFQQFGPIADVIMDKEKGIFAIVQFTETEGAHAALTCVEHLMKGLKLRVKPRERKEFKLIPKKKNDCSEPGTNVEAQMQYVVERLQLGEHEKKARELLVQLLQEVFVEFFPDSQILPFGSSVNTFGIHSCDLDLFLDLENTKMFQARAKTTTEQVGEGVSDDGRSEDSILSDIDLTTASPAEVLELVATILKRCVPNVHKVHVVGTARLPVVKFLHHKLNLQGDITINNRLGVRNTRFLQLCSGVEERLRPLVFTLRFWARQKKLAGNPSGAGPLLNNYALTLLVIFYLQNCDPPVLPTVEQLKHMACEEEECVIEGWNCTFPSQPIAVPPSKNTQDLPSLLAGFFSFYAKFDFAVSVVSLREGRPLPVVDFLGESKEEEENPSQSSRQHPKLGPMTLLDPFELSHNVAGNLNERSHLNFQRECQEAEKYCRSLQYQHKSAKGKPWGLVRLFTPHGEVALSKAEQLSISIPFKSTALPEATRSELHTAGDDFRRLWFQKVLSAVEQVFKSVLQCHLTVSSGTALGEEPAEGPAASTDSSMNDSFDGGPPQDAVVVGAKRSLSPGGETSASPQGKKARLMKRGNAPPWVCTQEYAVWAGRRKVKRELLKGGDGDVGAEGSSAELESRVTAHIREKEAKLKEALQFRVQPHMVGGTESTKAVLRLQPSSDKTGAFHDFFHFLEVFLPKMVDTLLEKDL
;
A
#
# COMPACT_ATOMS: atom_id res chain seq x y z
N MET A 1 -17.64 7.31 48.01
CA MET A 1 -17.62 7.07 46.54
C MET A 1 -17.59 5.56 46.32
N SER A 2 -18.39 5.04 45.39
CA SER A 2 -18.31 3.60 45.04
C SER A 2 -17.12 3.38 44.12
N SER A 3 -16.27 2.40 44.44
CA SER A 3 -15.23 1.93 43.53
C SER A 3 -15.88 1.05 42.46
N ASP A 4 -15.93 1.53 41.22
CA ASP A 4 -16.40 0.74 40.09
C ASP A 4 -15.56 -0.54 39.96
N GLY A 5 -16.21 -1.70 40.11
CA GLY A 5 -15.58 -3.02 40.12
C GLY A 5 -14.87 -3.40 38.81
N ASP A 6 -15.09 -2.65 37.73
CA ASP A 6 -14.33 -2.80 36.49
C ASP A 6 -12.93 -2.16 36.54
N ILE A 7 -12.58 -1.39 37.57
CA ILE A 7 -11.28 -0.74 37.69
C ILE A 7 -10.31 -1.59 38.54
N LYS A 8 -9.26 -2.11 37.90
CA LYS A 8 -8.17 -2.85 38.57
C LYS A 8 -6.92 -1.98 38.70
N THR A 9 -6.42 -1.79 39.93
CA THR A 9 -5.15 -1.11 40.20
C THR A 9 -3.95 -1.91 39.66
N LYS A 10 -2.91 -1.21 39.22
CA LYS A 10 -1.65 -1.77 38.69
C LYS A 10 -0.43 -1.01 39.23
N PRO A 11 0.79 -1.58 39.13
CA PRO A 11 2.04 -0.86 39.48
C PRO A 11 2.34 0.41 38.67
N ARG A 12 1.59 0.69 37.60
CA ARG A 12 1.68 1.91 36.78
C ARG A 12 0.28 2.45 36.44
N GLY A 13 -0.50 2.79 37.47
CA GLY A 13 -1.84 3.36 37.34
C GLY A 13 -2.96 2.33 37.48
N PHE A 14 -4.01 2.45 36.67
CA PHE A 14 -5.23 1.65 36.73
C PHE A 14 -5.54 1.01 35.37
N GLN A 15 -6.37 -0.03 35.33
CA GLN A 15 -6.96 -0.56 34.10
C GLN A 15 -8.48 -0.72 34.28
N CYS A 16 -9.25 -0.11 33.40
CA CYS A 16 -10.65 -0.48 33.21
C CYS A 16 -10.72 -1.79 32.40
N VAL A 17 -11.32 -2.82 32.99
CA VAL A 17 -11.53 -4.14 32.38
C VAL A 17 -12.63 -4.07 31.32
N LEU A 18 -13.77 -3.42 31.65
CA LEU A 18 -14.92 -3.23 30.75
C LEU A 18 -14.55 -2.52 29.44
N CYS A 19 -13.75 -1.45 29.52
CA CYS A 19 -13.31 -0.70 28.34
C CYS A 19 -11.97 -1.18 27.75
N ASN A 20 -11.23 -2.03 28.47
CA ASN A 20 -9.85 -2.44 28.22
C ASN A 20 -8.86 -1.28 27.97
N VAL A 21 -8.82 -0.32 28.89
CA VAL A 21 -7.95 0.88 28.82
C VAL A 21 -7.11 1.00 30.10
N ASN A 22 -5.81 1.28 29.97
CA ASN A 22 -4.96 1.66 31.11
C ASN A 22 -5.05 3.19 31.32
N LEU A 23 -5.12 3.63 32.58
CA LEU A 23 -5.40 5.01 32.99
C LEU A 23 -4.32 5.44 34.01
N PRO A 24 -3.60 6.56 33.80
CA PRO A 24 -2.37 6.83 34.55
C PRO A 24 -2.60 7.28 36.00
N ASN A 25 -3.73 7.90 36.33
CA ASN A 25 -4.03 8.49 37.63
C ASN A 25 -5.54 8.47 37.93
N MET A 26 -5.94 8.75 39.17
CA MET A 26 -7.34 8.68 39.60
C MET A 26 -8.27 9.69 38.88
N PRO A 27 -7.88 10.96 38.61
CA PRO A 27 -8.69 11.86 37.79
C PRO A 27 -9.00 11.32 36.39
N SER A 28 -8.07 10.57 35.78
CA SER A 28 -8.31 9.87 34.52
C SER A 28 -9.32 8.72 34.66
N VAL A 29 -9.40 8.08 35.84
CA VAL A 29 -10.44 7.07 36.14
C VAL A 29 -11.81 7.73 36.30
N ASP A 30 -11.91 8.81 37.06
CA ASP A 30 -13.17 9.55 37.25
C ASP A 30 -13.74 10.07 35.92
N GLN A 31 -12.88 10.61 35.05
CA GLN A 31 -13.27 11.06 33.72
C GLN A 31 -13.63 9.88 32.78
N HIS A 32 -12.94 8.75 32.91
CA HIS A 32 -13.20 7.55 32.11
C HIS A 32 -14.54 6.89 32.45
N VAL A 33 -14.83 6.69 33.74
CA VAL A 33 -16.06 6.06 34.22
C VAL A 33 -17.29 6.92 33.91
N LYS A 34 -17.15 8.25 33.97
CA LYS A 34 -18.17 9.22 33.53
C LYS A 34 -18.23 9.41 32.00
N GLY A 35 -17.33 8.76 31.25
CA GLY A 35 -17.26 8.87 29.80
C GLY A 35 -18.32 8.02 29.10
N ARG A 36 -18.97 8.57 28.07
CA ARG A 36 -20.07 7.92 27.31
C ARG A 36 -19.78 6.45 26.96
N LYS A 37 -18.57 6.13 26.49
CA LYS A 37 -18.17 4.75 26.13
C LYS A 37 -18.29 3.76 27.30
N HIS A 38 -17.84 4.15 28.50
CA HIS A 38 -17.90 3.28 29.68
C HIS A 38 -19.34 3.11 30.16
N GLN A 39 -20.09 4.22 30.20
CA GLN A 39 -21.52 4.22 30.55
C GLN A 39 -22.34 3.33 29.61
N THR A 40 -22.17 3.43 28.30
CA THR A 40 -22.85 2.57 27.32
C THR A 40 -22.48 1.10 27.49
N LEU A 41 -21.20 0.76 27.67
CA LEU A 41 -20.79 -0.63 27.87
C LEU A 41 -21.30 -1.22 29.20
N SER A 42 -21.35 -0.42 30.27
CA SER A 42 -21.84 -0.86 31.58
C SER A 42 -23.35 -1.05 31.57
N SER A 43 -24.08 -0.13 30.92
CA SER A 43 -25.52 -0.26 30.63
C SER A 43 -25.82 -1.52 29.81
N VAL A 44 -25.12 -1.75 28.69
CA VAL A 44 -25.32 -2.96 27.85
C VAL A 44 -25.02 -4.25 28.62
N ARG A 45 -24.04 -4.25 29.53
CA ARG A 45 -23.80 -5.39 30.43
C ARG A 45 -24.95 -5.57 31.43
N ALA A 46 -25.44 -4.50 32.06
CA ALA A 46 -26.53 -4.56 33.03
C ALA A 46 -27.83 -5.07 32.38
N THR A 47 -28.22 -4.52 31.22
CA THR A 47 -29.36 -5.00 30.44
C THR A 47 -29.20 -6.47 30.07
N ARG A 48 -28.02 -6.90 29.59
CA ARG A 48 -27.79 -8.32 29.27
C ARG A 48 -27.84 -9.25 30.49
N LYS A 49 -27.35 -8.79 31.66
CA LYS A 49 -27.45 -9.54 32.91
C LYS A 49 -28.92 -9.69 33.35
N SER A 50 -29.70 -8.62 33.28
CA SER A 50 -31.15 -8.69 33.48
C SER A 50 -31.80 -9.69 32.50
N HIS A 51 -31.53 -9.58 31.20
CA HIS A 51 -32.08 -10.52 30.21
C HIS A 51 -31.59 -11.97 30.43
N GLU A 52 -30.43 -12.22 31.03
CA GLU A 52 -29.98 -13.55 31.46
C GLU A 52 -30.82 -14.06 32.65
N GLU A 53 -30.98 -13.24 33.68
CA GLU A 53 -31.70 -13.58 34.93
C GLU A 53 -33.24 -13.66 34.75
N HIS A 54 -33.79 -13.04 33.70
CA HIS A 54 -35.24 -12.92 33.46
C HIS A 54 -35.74 -13.68 32.21
N SER A 55 -34.93 -14.52 31.54
CA SER A 55 -35.43 -15.26 30.37
C SER A 55 -34.97 -16.72 30.27
N VAL A 56 -35.85 -17.54 29.70
CA VAL A 56 -35.67 -18.98 29.52
C VAL A 56 -35.58 -19.32 28.04
N PHE A 57 -34.81 -20.35 27.72
CA PHE A 57 -34.69 -20.90 26.37
C PHE A 57 -35.63 -22.10 26.23
N VAL A 58 -36.56 -22.02 25.29
CA VAL A 58 -37.57 -23.05 25.02
C VAL A 58 -37.21 -23.74 23.71
N SER A 59 -37.21 -25.07 23.70
CA SER A 59 -36.84 -25.89 22.53
C SER A 59 -37.78 -27.08 22.36
N GLY A 60 -37.98 -27.51 21.11
CA GLY A 60 -39.02 -28.50 20.78
C GLY A 60 -40.38 -27.89 20.47
N THR A 61 -40.42 -26.60 20.11
CA THR A 61 -41.54 -25.99 19.40
C THR A 61 -41.55 -26.47 17.94
N THR A 62 -42.72 -26.44 17.32
CA THR A 62 -42.94 -26.77 15.90
C THR A 62 -43.44 -25.52 15.14
N PRO A 63 -43.34 -25.46 13.79
CA PRO A 63 -43.63 -24.24 13.03
C PRO A 63 -45.08 -23.75 13.09
N ASP A 64 -46.01 -24.58 13.54
CA ASP A 64 -47.43 -24.29 13.78
C ASP A 64 -47.71 -23.63 15.15
N VAL A 65 -46.71 -23.56 16.04
CA VAL A 65 -46.81 -22.87 17.34
C VAL A 65 -46.66 -21.37 17.14
N SER A 66 -47.63 -20.59 17.58
CA SER A 66 -47.61 -19.12 17.50
C SER A 66 -46.94 -18.47 18.72
N GLN A 67 -46.51 -17.21 18.56
CA GLN A 67 -45.97 -16.39 19.67
C GLN A 67 -47.02 -16.22 20.80
N SER A 68 -48.29 -16.13 20.43
CA SER A 68 -49.45 -16.11 21.35
C SER A 68 -49.57 -17.37 22.20
N ASP A 69 -49.39 -18.56 21.60
CA ASP A 69 -49.48 -19.84 22.34
C ASP A 69 -48.39 -19.97 23.40
N LEU A 70 -47.17 -19.51 23.07
CA LEU A 70 -46.07 -19.44 24.02
C LEU A 70 -46.31 -18.38 25.10
N THR A 71 -46.96 -17.28 24.76
CA THR A 71 -47.29 -16.23 25.73
C THR A 71 -48.32 -16.76 26.74
N GLU A 72 -49.42 -17.34 26.26
CA GLU A 72 -50.46 -17.94 27.11
C GLU A 72 -49.89 -19.06 28.00
N HIS A 73 -49.10 -19.98 27.42
CA HIS A 73 -48.54 -21.11 28.17
C HIS A 73 -47.50 -20.70 29.21
N PHE A 74 -46.70 -19.66 28.99
CA PHE A 74 -45.70 -19.24 29.98
C PHE A 74 -46.23 -18.18 30.98
N GLN A 75 -47.33 -17.48 30.68
CA GLN A 75 -47.92 -16.48 31.57
C GLN A 75 -48.40 -17.06 32.90
N GLN A 76 -48.70 -18.37 32.96
CA GLN A 76 -49.01 -19.09 34.21
C GLN A 76 -47.85 -19.11 35.22
N PHE A 77 -46.61 -18.90 34.78
CA PHE A 77 -45.43 -18.86 35.64
C PHE A 77 -45.06 -17.43 36.09
N GLY A 78 -45.53 -16.40 35.37
CA GLY A 78 -45.28 -14.99 35.71
C GLY A 78 -45.53 -14.04 34.53
N PRO A 79 -45.54 -12.72 34.78
CA PRO A 79 -45.74 -11.72 33.73
C PRO A 79 -44.64 -11.78 32.66
N ILE A 80 -45.03 -11.85 31.39
CA ILE A 80 -44.13 -11.89 30.24
C ILE A 80 -43.89 -10.47 29.70
N ALA A 81 -42.64 -10.18 29.37
CA ALA A 81 -42.19 -8.92 28.75
C ALA A 81 -41.95 -9.05 27.23
N ASP A 82 -41.44 -10.19 26.75
CA ASP A 82 -41.22 -10.45 25.31
C ASP A 82 -41.13 -11.96 25.01
N VAL A 83 -41.43 -12.37 23.78
CA VAL A 83 -41.29 -13.75 23.29
C VAL A 83 -40.66 -13.74 21.89
N ILE A 84 -39.40 -14.18 21.79
CA ILE A 84 -38.62 -14.15 20.55
C ILE A 84 -38.52 -15.56 19.96
N MET A 85 -39.18 -15.80 18.83
CA MET A 85 -39.13 -17.08 18.10
C MET A 85 -38.06 -17.09 17.00
N ASP A 86 -37.59 -18.30 16.65
CA ASP A 86 -36.77 -18.54 15.45
C ASP A 86 -37.58 -18.31 14.15
N LYS A 87 -37.20 -17.27 13.40
CA LYS A 87 -37.86 -16.87 12.15
C LYS A 87 -37.57 -17.79 10.96
N GLU A 88 -36.51 -18.61 11.00
CA GLU A 88 -36.16 -19.48 9.88
C GLU A 88 -36.77 -20.87 10.00
N LYS A 89 -36.98 -21.40 11.22
CA LYS A 89 -37.39 -22.80 11.44
C LYS A 89 -38.41 -23.05 12.56
N GLY A 90 -38.66 -22.09 13.46
CA GLY A 90 -39.60 -22.27 14.57
C GLY A 90 -39.23 -23.31 15.64
N ILE A 91 -38.00 -23.87 15.61
CA ILE A 91 -37.58 -25.02 16.46
C ILE A 91 -37.30 -24.59 17.92
N PHE A 92 -37.06 -23.30 18.14
CA PHE A 92 -36.81 -22.73 19.45
C PHE A 92 -37.41 -21.33 19.62
N ALA A 93 -37.61 -20.95 20.88
CA ALA A 93 -38.03 -19.62 21.31
C ALA A 93 -37.28 -19.17 22.58
N ILE A 94 -37.26 -17.87 22.84
CA ILE A 94 -36.78 -17.28 24.09
C ILE A 94 -37.95 -16.53 24.70
N VAL A 95 -38.37 -16.92 25.90
CA VAL A 95 -39.41 -16.24 26.67
C VAL A 95 -38.75 -15.38 27.74
N GLN A 96 -39.00 -14.07 27.70
CA GLN A 96 -38.49 -13.10 28.67
C GLN A 96 -39.63 -12.66 29.59
N PHE A 97 -39.46 -12.91 30.88
CA PHE A 97 -40.35 -12.45 31.94
C PHE A 97 -40.02 -11.01 32.36
N THR A 98 -40.97 -10.34 32.98
CA THR A 98 -40.79 -9.04 33.64
C THR A 98 -40.05 -9.19 34.97
N GLU A 99 -40.09 -10.37 35.58
CA GLU A 99 -39.60 -10.68 36.93
C GLU A 99 -38.74 -11.96 36.93
N THR A 100 -37.71 -12.01 37.78
CA THR A 100 -36.83 -13.20 37.90
C THR A 100 -37.57 -14.43 38.43
N GLU A 101 -38.58 -14.24 39.27
CA GLU A 101 -39.32 -15.34 39.90
C GLU A 101 -40.06 -16.20 38.87
N GLY A 102 -40.64 -15.59 37.82
CA GLY A 102 -41.30 -16.33 36.74
C GLY A 102 -40.33 -17.17 35.89
N ALA A 103 -39.11 -16.67 35.66
CA ALA A 103 -38.05 -17.45 35.02
C ALA A 103 -37.65 -18.65 35.90
N HIS A 104 -37.50 -18.46 37.22
CA HIS A 104 -37.21 -19.56 38.15
C HIS A 104 -38.35 -20.58 38.26
N ALA A 105 -39.61 -20.14 38.28
CA ALA A 105 -40.79 -21.01 38.31
C ALA A 105 -40.87 -21.89 37.04
N ALA A 106 -40.72 -21.29 35.86
CA ALA A 106 -40.66 -22.02 34.60
C ALA A 106 -39.50 -23.02 34.53
N LEU A 107 -38.35 -22.72 35.15
CA LEU A 107 -37.20 -23.64 35.23
C LEU A 107 -37.35 -24.76 36.27
N THR A 108 -38.25 -24.60 37.25
CA THR A 108 -38.50 -25.59 38.31
C THR A 108 -39.59 -26.60 37.91
N CYS A 109 -40.45 -26.24 36.95
CA CYS A 109 -41.45 -27.14 36.39
C CYS A 109 -40.79 -28.30 35.61
N VAL A 110 -41.12 -29.54 36.00
CA VAL A 110 -40.42 -30.76 35.55
C VAL A 110 -40.72 -31.09 34.08
N GLU A 111 -41.96 -30.92 33.62
CA GLU A 111 -42.37 -31.15 32.24
C GLU A 111 -43.31 -30.05 31.75
N HIS A 112 -42.99 -29.44 30.61
CA HIS A 112 -43.83 -28.45 29.95
C HIS A 112 -44.57 -29.11 28.79
N LEU A 113 -45.90 -29.16 28.86
CA LEU A 113 -46.76 -29.74 27.83
C LEU A 113 -47.72 -28.68 27.27
N MET A 114 -47.64 -28.44 25.96
CA MET A 114 -48.41 -27.40 25.28
C MET A 114 -48.89 -27.93 23.93
N LYS A 115 -50.21 -27.94 23.68
CA LYS A 115 -50.86 -28.56 22.51
C LYS A 115 -50.43 -30.02 22.23
N GLY A 116 -50.05 -30.77 23.27
CA GLY A 116 -49.52 -32.14 23.17
C GLY A 116 -48.02 -32.25 22.85
N LEU A 117 -47.35 -31.12 22.57
CA LEU A 117 -45.90 -31.04 22.38
C LEU A 117 -45.20 -30.96 23.74
N LYS A 118 -44.11 -31.72 23.91
CA LYS A 118 -43.28 -31.72 25.11
C LYS A 118 -42.13 -30.73 24.97
N LEU A 119 -42.35 -29.51 25.46
CA LEU A 119 -41.38 -28.42 25.40
C LEU A 119 -40.22 -28.68 26.38
N ARG A 120 -38.99 -28.44 25.93
CA ARG A 120 -37.77 -28.51 26.76
C ARG A 120 -37.28 -27.11 27.08
N VAL A 121 -37.62 -26.65 28.27
CA VAL A 121 -37.16 -25.38 28.84
C VAL A 121 -35.77 -25.55 29.45
N LYS A 122 -34.91 -24.55 29.29
CA LYS A 122 -33.55 -24.49 29.84
C LYS A 122 -33.24 -23.07 30.32
N PRO A 123 -32.34 -22.90 31.30
CA PRO A 123 -31.79 -21.57 31.60
C PRO A 123 -31.07 -21.05 30.36
N ARG A 124 -31.18 -19.73 30.10
CA ARG A 124 -30.53 -19.11 28.95
C ARG A 124 -29.01 -19.26 29.05
N GLU A 125 -28.39 -19.84 28.02
CA GLU A 125 -26.96 -20.12 28.04
C GLU A 125 -26.12 -18.85 28.27
N ARG A 126 -25.19 -18.91 29.22
CA ARG A 126 -24.12 -17.92 29.41
C ARG A 126 -23.14 -17.93 28.24
N LYS A 127 -23.55 -17.32 27.13
CA LYS A 127 -22.61 -16.79 26.15
C LYS A 127 -21.95 -15.56 26.75
N GLU A 128 -20.89 -15.80 27.53
CA GLU A 128 -20.01 -14.74 28.04
C GLU A 128 -19.76 -13.72 26.94
N PHE A 129 -20.18 -12.48 27.15
CA PHE A 129 -19.79 -11.42 26.22
C PHE A 129 -18.33 -11.03 26.48
N LYS A 130 -17.45 -11.91 26.02
CA LYS A 130 -16.18 -11.50 25.43
C LYS A 130 -16.55 -10.49 24.35
N LEU A 131 -16.55 -9.21 24.73
CA LEU A 131 -16.20 -8.11 23.83
C LEU A 131 -15.11 -8.68 22.94
N ILE A 132 -15.39 -8.86 21.64
CA ILE A 132 -14.36 -9.28 20.69
C ILE A 132 -13.26 -8.23 20.85
N PRO A 133 -12.09 -8.57 21.42
CA PRO A 133 -11.03 -7.60 21.49
C PRO A 133 -10.70 -7.28 20.03
N LYS A 134 -10.37 -6.03 19.68
CA LYS A 134 -9.53 -5.82 18.49
C LYS A 134 -8.32 -6.71 18.71
N LYS A 135 -8.28 -7.86 18.02
CA LYS A 135 -7.66 -9.09 18.54
C LYS A 135 -6.24 -8.74 18.95
N LYS A 136 -5.96 -8.68 20.25
CA LYS A 136 -4.75 -8.03 20.78
C LYS A 136 -3.58 -8.99 20.61
N ASN A 137 -3.19 -9.15 19.34
CA ASN A 137 -2.54 -10.30 18.74
C ASN A 137 -2.19 -11.40 19.75
N ASP A 138 -3.12 -12.34 19.91
CA ASP A 138 -2.75 -13.71 20.25
C ASP A 138 -1.78 -14.14 19.16
N CYS A 139 -0.49 -14.02 19.50
CA CYS A 139 0.60 -14.30 18.60
C CYS A 139 0.77 -15.81 18.64
N SER A 140 0.07 -16.50 17.74
CA SER A 140 0.57 -17.74 17.19
C SER A 140 2.04 -17.46 16.82
N GLU A 141 2.98 -18.22 17.39
CA GLU A 141 4.41 -18.00 17.21
C GLU A 141 4.71 -17.70 15.72
N PRO A 142 5.35 -16.57 15.38
CA PRO A 142 5.61 -16.23 13.99
C PRO A 142 6.43 -17.36 13.36
N GLY A 143 5.95 -17.83 12.20
CA GLY A 143 6.30 -19.11 11.60
C GLY A 143 7.79 -19.45 11.61
N THR A 144 8.09 -20.74 11.72
CA THR A 144 9.45 -21.30 11.86
C THR A 144 10.39 -20.93 10.71
N ASN A 145 9.84 -20.66 9.52
CA ASN A 145 10.52 -20.10 8.36
C ASN A 145 9.75 -18.85 7.84
N VAL A 146 10.34 -18.14 6.86
CA VAL A 146 9.71 -16.94 6.26
C VAL A 146 8.41 -17.28 5.53
N GLU A 147 8.32 -18.44 4.89
CA GLU A 147 7.15 -18.90 4.16
C GLU A 147 5.91 -19.06 5.06
N ALA A 148 6.06 -19.69 6.23
CA ALA A 148 5.00 -19.79 7.23
C ALA A 148 4.59 -18.42 7.78
N GLN A 149 5.49 -17.42 7.78
CA GLN A 149 5.10 -16.03 8.06
C GLN A 149 4.29 -15.41 6.92
N MET A 150 4.58 -15.73 5.66
CA MET A 150 3.80 -15.26 4.50
C MET A 150 2.39 -15.85 4.52
N GLN A 151 2.25 -17.15 4.79
CA GLN A 151 0.93 -17.79 4.98
C GLN A 151 0.17 -17.18 6.17
N TYR A 152 0.81 -16.99 7.31
CA TYR A 152 0.20 -16.32 8.46
C TYR A 152 -0.24 -14.87 8.16
N VAL A 153 0.44 -14.15 7.27
CA VAL A 153 0.00 -12.83 6.77
C VAL A 153 -1.25 -12.94 5.90
N VAL A 154 -1.40 -13.99 5.08
CA VAL A 154 -2.66 -14.27 4.35
C VAL A 154 -3.79 -14.56 5.35
N GLU A 155 -3.60 -15.53 6.25
CA GLU A 155 -4.58 -15.95 7.26
C GLU A 155 -5.10 -14.78 8.12
N ARG A 156 -4.21 -13.86 8.51
CA ARG A 156 -4.51 -12.74 9.42
C ARG A 156 -5.09 -11.50 8.74
N LEU A 157 -5.10 -11.47 7.41
CA LEU A 157 -5.56 -10.30 6.64
C LEU A 157 -6.74 -10.61 5.71
N GLN A 158 -6.88 -11.83 5.21
CA GLN A 158 -7.88 -12.19 4.20
C GLN A 158 -9.32 -12.05 4.71
N LEU A 159 -10.25 -11.75 3.81
CA LEU A 159 -11.69 -11.79 4.10
C LEU A 159 -12.11 -13.16 4.66
N GLY A 160 -12.68 -13.17 5.86
CA GLY A 160 -13.22 -14.37 6.49
C GLY A 160 -14.59 -14.77 5.91
N GLU A 161 -15.00 -16.03 6.06
CA GLU A 161 -16.25 -16.54 5.43
C GLU A 161 -17.51 -15.76 5.83
N HIS A 162 -17.63 -15.31 7.08
CA HIS A 162 -18.74 -14.43 7.49
C HIS A 162 -18.71 -13.06 6.80
N GLU A 163 -17.53 -12.55 6.48
CA GLU A 163 -17.33 -11.28 5.75
C GLU A 163 -17.62 -11.42 4.25
N LYS A 164 -17.37 -12.59 3.65
CA LYS A 164 -17.77 -12.92 2.27
C LYS A 164 -19.29 -13.09 2.19
N LYS A 165 -19.87 -13.93 3.04
CA LYS A 165 -21.31 -14.18 3.08
C LYS A 165 -22.14 -12.93 3.38
N ALA A 166 -21.62 -12.01 4.19
CA ALA A 166 -22.25 -10.70 4.41
C ALA A 166 -22.18 -9.76 3.18
N ARG A 167 -21.16 -9.90 2.32
CA ARG A 167 -21.09 -9.20 1.02
C ARG A 167 -22.03 -9.85 0.02
N GLU A 168 -22.06 -11.17 -0.07
CA GLU A 168 -22.98 -11.94 -0.93
C GLU A 168 -24.45 -11.58 -0.65
N LEU A 169 -24.87 -11.58 0.62
CA LEU A 169 -26.22 -11.18 1.04
C LEU A 169 -26.54 -9.70 0.73
N LEU A 170 -25.55 -8.81 0.80
CA LEU A 170 -25.75 -7.40 0.42
C LEU A 170 -25.85 -7.23 -1.10
N VAL A 171 -25.08 -8.00 -1.87
CA VAL A 171 -25.19 -8.04 -3.35
C VAL A 171 -26.55 -8.59 -3.77
N GLN A 172 -27.06 -9.63 -3.11
CA GLN A 172 -28.40 -10.17 -3.34
C GLN A 172 -29.50 -9.14 -3.04
N LEU A 173 -29.45 -8.48 -1.88
CA LEU A 173 -30.39 -7.39 -1.53
C LEU A 173 -30.34 -6.23 -2.55
N LEU A 174 -29.15 -5.88 -3.04
CA LEU A 174 -29.02 -4.85 -4.07
C LEU A 174 -29.53 -5.33 -5.44
N GLN A 175 -29.36 -6.62 -5.77
CA GLN A 175 -29.87 -7.22 -7.01
C GLN A 175 -31.41 -7.24 -7.03
N GLU A 176 -32.04 -7.59 -5.91
CA GLU A 176 -33.49 -7.56 -5.73
C GLU A 176 -34.03 -6.14 -5.92
N VAL A 177 -33.47 -5.15 -5.22
CA VAL A 177 -33.90 -3.75 -5.35
C VAL A 177 -33.62 -3.19 -6.75
N PHE A 178 -32.47 -3.46 -7.38
CA PHE A 178 -32.20 -2.91 -8.71
C PHE A 178 -33.05 -3.54 -9.82
N VAL A 179 -33.51 -4.78 -9.69
CA VAL A 179 -34.45 -5.39 -10.67
C VAL A 179 -35.82 -4.72 -10.65
N GLU A 180 -36.28 -4.23 -9.49
CA GLU A 180 -37.53 -3.47 -9.35
C GLU A 180 -37.51 -2.15 -10.16
N PHE A 181 -36.34 -1.48 -10.24
CA PHE A 181 -36.15 -0.22 -10.97
C PHE A 181 -35.52 -0.38 -12.36
N PHE A 182 -34.91 -1.53 -12.66
CA PHE A 182 -34.20 -1.81 -13.91
C PHE A 182 -34.38 -3.30 -14.30
N PRO A 183 -35.41 -3.65 -15.08
CA PRO A 183 -35.62 -5.02 -15.57
C PRO A 183 -34.39 -5.61 -16.25
N ASP A 184 -34.13 -6.90 -16.03
CA ASP A 184 -32.98 -7.66 -16.53
C ASP A 184 -31.58 -7.09 -16.18
N SER A 185 -31.49 -6.13 -15.26
CA SER A 185 -30.21 -5.60 -14.76
C SER A 185 -29.46 -6.59 -13.88
N GLN A 186 -28.12 -6.51 -13.89
CA GLN A 186 -27.27 -7.42 -13.10
C GLN A 186 -26.23 -6.63 -12.30
N ILE A 187 -26.16 -6.87 -10.98
CA ILE A 187 -25.13 -6.27 -10.12
C ILE A 187 -24.00 -7.27 -9.82
N LEU A 188 -22.84 -7.02 -10.42
CA LEU A 188 -21.67 -7.87 -10.38
C LEU A 188 -20.61 -7.31 -9.40
N PRO A 189 -20.25 -8.03 -8.33
CA PRO A 189 -19.13 -7.65 -7.48
C PRO A 189 -17.81 -7.85 -8.23
N PHE A 190 -16.92 -6.87 -8.13
CA PHE A 190 -15.58 -6.92 -8.69
C PHE A 190 -14.53 -6.46 -7.67
N GLY A 191 -13.32 -6.16 -8.13
CA GLY A 191 -12.29 -5.54 -7.33
C GLY A 191 -11.90 -6.36 -6.10
N SER A 192 -11.63 -5.67 -4.98
CA SER A 192 -10.99 -6.32 -3.82
C SER A 192 -11.88 -7.33 -3.11
N SER A 193 -13.20 -7.24 -3.25
CA SER A 193 -14.12 -8.17 -2.57
C SER A 193 -14.13 -9.58 -3.19
N VAL A 194 -13.73 -9.76 -4.46
CA VAL A 194 -13.72 -11.08 -5.13
C VAL A 194 -12.43 -11.44 -5.89
N ASN A 195 -11.47 -10.53 -6.07
CA ASN A 195 -10.19 -10.80 -6.79
C ASN A 195 -9.19 -11.71 -6.06
N THR A 196 -9.64 -12.56 -5.13
CA THR A 196 -8.85 -13.39 -4.19
C THR A 196 -7.93 -12.65 -3.20
N PHE A 197 -7.52 -11.42 -3.50
CA PHE A 197 -6.58 -10.61 -2.71
C PHE A 197 -7.25 -9.62 -1.73
N GLY A 198 -8.53 -9.85 -1.40
CA GLY A 198 -9.32 -9.04 -0.48
C GLY A 198 -8.88 -9.15 0.97
N ILE A 199 -8.88 -8.02 1.67
CA ILE A 199 -8.52 -7.93 3.10
C ILE A 199 -9.73 -7.58 3.98
N HIS A 200 -9.68 -7.93 5.27
CA HIS A 200 -10.65 -7.49 6.27
C HIS A 200 -11.02 -6.01 6.11
N SER A 201 -12.31 -5.72 6.05
CA SER A 201 -12.84 -4.36 5.87
C SER A 201 -12.38 -3.65 4.59
N CYS A 202 -12.00 -4.36 3.53
CA CYS A 202 -11.89 -3.75 2.20
C CYS A 202 -13.27 -3.39 1.64
N ASP A 203 -13.29 -2.40 0.75
CA ASP A 203 -14.51 -1.88 0.14
C ASP A 203 -15.18 -2.91 -0.80
N LEU A 204 -16.46 -2.69 -1.08
CA LEU A 204 -17.29 -3.51 -1.97
C LEU A 204 -17.48 -2.79 -3.32
N ASP A 205 -16.62 -3.12 -4.28
CA ASP A 205 -16.66 -2.60 -5.66
C ASP A 205 -17.77 -3.35 -6.46
N LEU A 206 -18.75 -2.63 -7.00
CA LEU A 206 -19.94 -3.19 -7.67
C LEU A 206 -20.14 -2.57 -9.05
N PHE A 207 -20.34 -3.41 -10.07
CA PHE A 207 -20.70 -2.99 -11.42
C PHE A 207 -22.18 -3.33 -11.65
N LEU A 208 -23.00 -2.33 -11.95
CA LEU A 208 -24.42 -2.50 -12.31
C LEU A 208 -24.53 -2.49 -13.84
N ASP A 209 -24.71 -3.66 -14.44
CA ASP A 209 -24.96 -3.80 -15.87
C ASP A 209 -26.44 -3.49 -16.18
N LEU A 210 -26.63 -2.66 -17.21
CA LEU A 210 -27.91 -2.15 -17.69
C LEU A 210 -28.10 -2.41 -19.19
N GLU A 211 -27.21 -3.15 -19.87
CA GLU A 211 -27.31 -3.39 -21.31
C GLU A 211 -28.56 -4.19 -21.69
N ASN A 212 -28.92 -5.21 -20.90
CA ASN A 212 -30.18 -5.93 -21.07
C ASN A 212 -31.38 -5.00 -20.87
N THR A 213 -31.38 -4.16 -19.84
CA THR A 213 -32.43 -3.16 -19.58
C THR A 213 -32.59 -2.18 -20.74
N LYS A 214 -31.48 -1.73 -21.35
CA LYS A 214 -31.47 -0.88 -22.55
C LYS A 214 -32.05 -1.61 -23.76
N MET A 215 -31.68 -2.87 -23.99
CA MET A 215 -32.27 -3.70 -25.05
C MET A 215 -33.77 -3.94 -24.83
N PHE A 216 -34.20 -4.13 -23.59
CA PHE A 216 -35.62 -4.27 -23.22
C PHE A 216 -36.40 -2.98 -23.51
N GLN A 217 -35.93 -1.83 -23.03
CA GLN A 217 -36.55 -0.53 -23.31
C GLN A 217 -36.60 -0.23 -24.83
N ALA A 218 -35.54 -0.53 -25.58
CA ALA A 218 -35.51 -0.36 -27.03
C ALA A 218 -36.55 -1.23 -27.74
N ARG A 219 -36.64 -2.53 -27.40
CA ARG A 219 -37.63 -3.46 -27.96
C ARG A 219 -39.07 -3.04 -27.66
N ALA A 220 -39.32 -2.58 -26.43
CA ALA A 220 -40.63 -2.05 -26.03
C ALA A 220 -41.03 -0.86 -26.93
N LYS A 221 -40.15 0.15 -27.06
CA LYS A 221 -40.39 1.31 -27.93
C LYS A 221 -40.67 0.94 -29.39
N THR A 222 -39.85 0.09 -30.00
CA THR A 222 -40.09 -0.36 -31.38
C THR A 222 -41.39 -1.14 -31.56
N THR A 223 -41.89 -1.79 -30.49
CA THR A 223 -43.20 -2.46 -30.52
C THR A 223 -44.33 -1.43 -30.46
N THR A 224 -44.22 -0.40 -29.63
CA THR A 224 -45.21 0.69 -29.56
C THR A 224 -45.28 1.49 -30.86
N GLU A 225 -44.14 1.76 -31.50
CA GLU A 225 -44.06 2.49 -32.78
C GLU A 225 -44.63 1.70 -33.97
N GLN A 226 -44.66 0.36 -33.89
CA GLN A 226 -45.32 -0.48 -34.91
C GLN A 226 -46.84 -0.62 -34.72
N VAL A 227 -47.39 -0.24 -33.56
CA VAL A 227 -48.85 -0.21 -33.31
C VAL A 227 -49.39 1.22 -33.52
N GLY A 228 -49.12 1.76 -34.70
CA GLY A 228 -49.81 2.95 -35.22
C GLY A 228 -51.21 2.58 -35.70
N GLU A 229 -52.22 3.35 -35.28
CA GLU A 229 -53.63 3.26 -35.72
C GLU A 229 -54.40 1.97 -35.33
N GLY A 230 -54.60 1.71 -34.02
CA GLY A 230 -55.40 0.54 -33.58
C GLY A 230 -55.86 0.49 -32.12
N VAL A 231 -56.82 1.35 -31.75
CA VAL A 231 -57.76 1.27 -30.59
C VAL A 231 -57.52 0.19 -29.51
N SER A 232 -57.10 0.60 -28.30
CA SER A 232 -57.91 0.43 -27.06
C SER A 232 -57.34 1.23 -25.88
N ASP A 233 -58.23 1.88 -25.13
CA ASP A 233 -57.94 2.63 -23.91
C ASP A 233 -58.59 1.90 -22.71
N ASP A 234 -57.87 0.93 -22.14
CA ASP A 234 -58.15 0.30 -20.83
C ASP A 234 -57.02 -0.68 -20.49
N GLY A 235 -56.18 -0.37 -19.49
CA GLY A 235 -55.15 -1.31 -18.99
C GLY A 235 -53.73 -0.76 -18.76
N ARG A 236 -53.50 0.56 -18.85
CA ARG A 236 -52.21 1.16 -18.46
C ARG A 236 -52.11 1.23 -16.93
N SER A 237 -51.27 0.39 -16.33
CA SER A 237 -50.82 0.57 -14.95
C SER A 237 -49.81 1.73 -14.90
N GLU A 238 -50.26 2.92 -14.53
CA GLU A 238 -49.43 4.14 -14.49
C GLU A 238 -48.38 4.14 -13.37
N ASP A 239 -48.34 3.11 -12.51
CA ASP A 239 -47.36 2.93 -11.43
C ASP A 239 -45.92 2.58 -11.89
N SER A 240 -45.66 2.47 -13.20
CA SER A 240 -44.34 2.03 -13.71
C SER A 240 -43.35 3.18 -13.85
N ILE A 241 -42.55 3.41 -12.78
CA ILE A 241 -41.44 4.39 -12.68
C ILE A 241 -40.42 4.28 -13.86
N LEU A 242 -40.46 3.19 -14.61
CA LEU A 242 -39.69 2.92 -15.83
C LEU A 242 -40.02 3.86 -17.02
N SER A 243 -41.13 4.62 -16.97
CA SER A 243 -41.57 5.49 -18.07
C SER A 243 -40.72 6.74 -18.29
N ASP A 244 -40.13 7.29 -17.22
CA ASP A 244 -39.66 8.68 -17.21
C ASP A 244 -38.20 8.84 -17.67
N ILE A 245 -37.41 7.77 -17.66
CA ILE A 245 -35.97 7.82 -17.96
C ILE A 245 -35.60 6.78 -19.02
N ASP A 246 -35.23 7.29 -20.19
CA ASP A 246 -34.71 6.52 -21.31
C ASP A 246 -33.22 6.20 -21.14
N LEU A 247 -32.90 4.96 -20.77
CA LEU A 247 -31.51 4.53 -20.55
C LEU A 247 -30.67 4.47 -21.84
N THR A 248 -31.29 4.66 -23.01
CA THR A 248 -30.57 4.74 -24.30
C THR A 248 -30.07 6.14 -24.63
N THR A 249 -30.71 7.19 -24.07
CA THR A 249 -30.35 8.60 -24.30
C THR A 249 -29.84 9.32 -23.04
N ALA A 250 -30.18 8.84 -21.84
CA ALA A 250 -29.71 9.41 -20.58
C ALA A 250 -28.18 9.34 -20.42
N SER A 251 -27.59 10.42 -19.89
CA SER A 251 -26.16 10.46 -19.63
C SER A 251 -25.76 9.55 -18.45
N PRO A 252 -24.50 9.08 -18.38
CA PRO A 252 -24.02 8.30 -17.25
C PRO A 252 -24.16 9.03 -15.89
N ALA A 253 -24.18 10.36 -15.87
CA ALA A 253 -24.35 11.14 -14.64
C ALA A 253 -25.79 11.07 -14.11
N GLU A 254 -26.79 11.17 -14.99
CA GLU A 254 -28.21 11.08 -14.61
C GLU A 254 -28.57 9.68 -14.10
N VAL A 255 -28.08 8.64 -14.78
CA VAL A 255 -28.25 7.25 -14.35
C VAL A 255 -27.59 7.01 -12.98
N LEU A 256 -26.43 7.61 -12.70
CA LEU A 256 -25.77 7.49 -11.39
C LEU A 256 -26.49 8.27 -10.28
N GLU A 257 -27.13 9.42 -10.55
CA GLU A 257 -27.98 10.10 -9.55
C GLU A 257 -29.32 9.38 -9.32
N LEU A 258 -29.87 8.70 -10.34
CA LEU A 258 -31.00 7.79 -10.18
C LEU A 258 -30.63 6.61 -9.27
N VAL A 259 -29.52 5.93 -9.56
CA VAL A 259 -28.95 4.86 -8.70
C VAL A 259 -28.70 5.38 -7.29
N ALA A 260 -28.12 6.58 -7.14
CA ALA A 260 -27.93 7.21 -5.83
C ALA A 260 -29.26 7.51 -5.12
N THR A 261 -30.35 7.77 -5.84
CA THR A 261 -31.67 8.04 -5.26
C THR A 261 -32.36 6.74 -4.81
N ILE A 262 -32.27 5.67 -5.60
CA ILE A 262 -32.73 4.32 -5.24
C ILE A 262 -32.01 3.84 -3.96
N LEU A 263 -30.68 3.97 -3.91
CA LEU A 263 -29.86 3.63 -2.73
C LEU A 263 -30.21 4.44 -1.47
N LYS A 264 -30.70 5.68 -1.62
CA LYS A 264 -31.11 6.56 -0.50
C LYS A 264 -32.52 6.24 0.02
N ARG A 265 -33.42 5.74 -0.83
CA ARG A 265 -34.85 5.56 -0.52
C ARG A 265 -35.24 4.11 -0.23
N CYS A 266 -34.73 3.16 -1.02
CA CYS A 266 -35.24 1.78 -1.02
C CYS A 266 -34.32 0.79 -0.28
N VAL A 267 -33.00 1.00 -0.29
CA VAL A 267 -32.07 0.02 0.31
C VAL A 267 -31.90 0.27 1.82
N PRO A 268 -32.33 -0.67 2.70
CA PRO A 268 -32.35 -0.43 4.14
C PRO A 268 -30.93 -0.37 4.73
N ASN A 269 -30.75 0.50 5.72
CA ASN A 269 -29.48 0.75 6.44
C ASN A 269 -28.32 1.30 5.58
N VAL A 270 -28.55 1.67 4.32
CA VAL A 270 -27.57 2.40 3.50
C VAL A 270 -27.59 3.89 3.85
N HIS A 271 -26.43 4.53 3.91
CA HIS A 271 -26.27 5.96 4.19
C HIS A 271 -24.99 6.53 3.56
N LYS A 272 -24.80 7.86 3.66
CA LYS A 272 -23.70 8.63 3.03
C LYS A 272 -23.61 8.48 1.51
N VAL A 273 -24.72 8.19 0.84
CA VAL A 273 -24.78 7.98 -0.61
C VAL A 273 -24.48 9.27 -1.36
N HIS A 274 -23.45 9.29 -2.20
CA HIS A 274 -23.08 10.44 -3.03
C HIS A 274 -22.44 9.99 -4.36
N VAL A 275 -22.70 10.73 -5.44
CA VAL A 275 -22.09 10.49 -6.75
C VAL A 275 -20.74 11.22 -6.84
N VAL A 276 -19.76 10.58 -7.46
CA VAL A 276 -18.42 11.13 -7.75
C VAL A 276 -18.25 11.16 -9.27
N GLY A 277 -18.94 12.10 -9.92
CA GLY A 277 -18.97 12.25 -11.38
C GLY A 277 -17.69 12.82 -12.00
N THR A 278 -16.76 13.34 -11.19
CA THR A 278 -15.50 13.96 -11.65
C THR A 278 -14.31 13.00 -11.72
N ALA A 279 -14.52 11.71 -11.42
CA ALA A 279 -13.51 10.67 -11.58
C ALA A 279 -13.47 10.13 -13.02
N ARG A 280 -12.33 9.55 -13.44
CA ARG A 280 -12.14 8.88 -14.74
C ARG A 280 -13.26 7.87 -15.03
N LEU A 281 -13.62 7.09 -14.01
CA LEU A 281 -14.80 6.23 -13.99
C LEU A 281 -15.74 6.76 -12.91
N PRO A 282 -16.88 7.37 -13.28
CA PRO A 282 -17.89 7.82 -12.34
C PRO A 282 -18.45 6.68 -11.46
N VAL A 283 -18.65 6.97 -10.17
CA VAL A 283 -19.15 6.01 -9.17
C VAL A 283 -20.17 6.64 -8.23
N VAL A 284 -21.11 5.84 -7.70
CA VAL A 284 -21.90 6.16 -6.50
C VAL A 284 -21.24 5.51 -5.29
N LYS A 285 -20.77 6.32 -4.34
CA LYS A 285 -20.20 5.85 -3.08
C LYS A 285 -21.28 5.72 -2.02
N PHE A 286 -21.30 4.62 -1.28
CA PHE A 286 -22.25 4.37 -0.19
C PHE A 286 -21.60 3.69 1.02
N LEU A 287 -22.29 3.70 2.17
CA LEU A 287 -21.90 3.01 3.39
C LEU A 287 -23.10 2.24 3.97
N HIS A 288 -23.00 0.91 4.08
CA HIS A 288 -24.02 0.09 4.73
C HIS A 288 -23.76 0.01 6.24
N HIS A 289 -24.68 0.58 7.05
CA HIS A 289 -24.47 0.86 8.47
C HIS A 289 -24.25 -0.39 9.32
N LYS A 290 -25.10 -1.42 9.17
CA LYS A 290 -25.05 -2.65 9.99
C LYS A 290 -23.81 -3.50 9.75
N LEU A 291 -23.21 -3.43 8.55
CA LEU A 291 -21.97 -4.14 8.21
C LEU A 291 -20.72 -3.26 8.35
N ASN A 292 -20.87 -1.95 8.56
CA ASN A 292 -19.80 -0.95 8.47
C ASN A 292 -18.96 -1.13 7.17
N LEU A 293 -19.64 -1.37 6.06
CA LEU A 293 -19.04 -1.70 4.77
C LEU A 293 -19.27 -0.53 3.79
N GLN A 294 -18.19 0.05 3.30
CA GLN A 294 -18.23 1.01 2.19
C GLN A 294 -18.34 0.25 0.87
N GLY A 295 -18.99 0.84 -0.11
CA GLY A 295 -19.02 0.31 -1.48
C GLY A 295 -19.13 1.41 -2.52
N ASP A 296 -18.68 1.06 -3.73
CA ASP A 296 -18.67 1.92 -4.91
C ASP A 296 -19.46 1.21 -6.01
N ILE A 297 -20.58 1.80 -6.46
CA ILE A 297 -21.36 1.29 -7.59
C ILE A 297 -21.01 2.09 -8.85
N THR A 298 -20.76 1.40 -9.96
CA THR A 298 -20.52 2.02 -11.27
C THR A 298 -21.29 1.30 -12.38
N ILE A 299 -21.63 2.03 -13.44
CA ILE A 299 -22.43 1.53 -14.58
C ILE A 299 -21.60 1.33 -15.87
N ASN A 300 -20.36 1.82 -15.89
CA ASN A 300 -19.47 1.81 -17.07
C ASN A 300 -18.07 1.30 -16.65
N ASN A 301 -17.94 0.03 -16.27
CA ASN A 301 -16.65 -0.57 -15.89
C ASN A 301 -16.58 -2.10 -16.15
N ARG A 302 -16.94 -2.52 -17.36
CA ARG A 302 -16.88 -3.93 -17.77
C ARG A 302 -15.44 -4.47 -17.73
N LEU A 303 -14.48 -3.62 -18.11
CA LEU A 303 -13.04 -3.90 -17.99
C LEU A 303 -12.63 -4.20 -16.54
N GLY A 304 -13.15 -3.49 -15.53
CA GLY A 304 -12.88 -3.76 -14.11
C GLY A 304 -13.36 -5.15 -13.64
N VAL A 305 -14.49 -5.64 -14.16
CA VAL A 305 -14.99 -7.00 -13.92
C VAL A 305 -14.07 -8.03 -14.59
N ARG A 306 -13.70 -7.84 -15.86
CA ARG A 306 -12.86 -8.79 -16.60
C ARG A 306 -11.41 -8.82 -16.08
N ASN A 307 -10.86 -7.68 -15.66
CA ASN A 307 -9.61 -7.58 -14.89
C ASN A 307 -9.68 -8.34 -13.56
N THR A 308 -10.83 -8.29 -12.88
CA THR A 308 -11.04 -9.07 -11.65
C THR A 308 -11.07 -10.56 -11.90
N ARG A 309 -11.64 -11.02 -13.03
CA ARG A 309 -11.58 -12.43 -13.47
C ARG A 309 -10.16 -12.87 -13.84
N PHE A 310 -9.36 -12.02 -14.49
CA PHE A 310 -7.95 -12.29 -14.77
C PHE A 310 -7.14 -12.51 -13.47
N LEU A 311 -7.33 -11.65 -12.46
CA LEU A 311 -6.69 -11.84 -11.15
C LEU A 311 -7.13 -13.13 -10.43
N GLN A 312 -8.40 -13.53 -10.59
CA GLN A 312 -8.88 -14.84 -10.09
C GLN A 312 -8.19 -16.00 -10.80
N LEU A 313 -8.05 -15.95 -12.12
CA LEU A 313 -7.33 -16.97 -12.90
C LEU A 313 -5.88 -17.10 -12.44
N CYS A 314 -5.12 -16.00 -12.40
CA CYS A 314 -3.71 -16.04 -11.97
C CYS A 314 -3.54 -16.63 -10.57
N SER A 315 -4.46 -16.35 -9.64
CA SER A 315 -4.43 -16.92 -8.28
C SER A 315 -4.95 -18.36 -8.17
N GLY A 316 -5.59 -18.89 -9.22
CA GLY A 316 -5.99 -20.29 -9.32
C GLY A 316 -4.98 -21.15 -10.09
N VAL A 317 -4.19 -20.55 -10.97
CA VAL A 317 -3.08 -21.20 -11.71
C VAL A 317 -1.82 -21.32 -10.84
N GLU A 318 -1.54 -20.33 -9.99
CA GLU A 318 -0.33 -20.30 -9.16
C GLU A 318 -0.66 -19.96 -7.70
N GLU A 319 -0.47 -20.93 -6.81
CA GLU A 319 -0.75 -20.78 -5.37
C GLU A 319 0.21 -19.79 -4.68
N ARG A 320 1.47 -19.69 -5.15
CA ARG A 320 2.49 -18.80 -4.59
C ARG A 320 2.17 -17.32 -4.80
N LEU A 321 1.34 -16.98 -5.79
CA LEU A 321 0.93 -15.60 -6.08
C LEU A 321 0.23 -14.96 -4.88
N ARG A 322 -0.64 -15.70 -4.17
CA ARG A 322 -1.45 -15.15 -3.07
C ARG A 322 -0.59 -14.75 -1.86
N PRO A 323 0.29 -15.61 -1.28
CA PRO A 323 1.20 -15.19 -0.22
C PRO A 323 2.14 -14.05 -0.62
N LEU A 324 2.62 -14.01 -1.88
CA LEU A 324 3.44 -12.90 -2.40
C LEU A 324 2.66 -11.58 -2.41
N VAL A 325 1.47 -11.55 -3.02
CA VAL A 325 0.64 -10.33 -3.15
C VAL A 325 0.22 -9.80 -1.77
N PHE A 326 -0.21 -10.66 -0.83
CA PHE A 326 -0.54 -10.23 0.53
C PHE A 326 0.68 -9.66 1.27
N THR A 327 1.84 -10.32 1.18
CA THR A 327 3.09 -9.90 1.82
C THR A 327 3.57 -8.56 1.28
N LEU A 328 3.58 -8.39 -0.05
CA LEU A 328 4.05 -7.17 -0.71
C LEU A 328 3.08 -6.00 -0.55
N ARG A 329 1.76 -6.22 -0.60
CA ARG A 329 0.76 -5.20 -0.23
C ARG A 329 0.93 -4.75 1.21
N PHE A 330 1.19 -5.65 2.16
CA PHE A 330 1.43 -5.28 3.55
C PHE A 330 2.74 -4.50 3.72
N TRP A 331 3.84 -4.97 3.15
CA TRP A 331 5.14 -4.25 3.13
C TRP A 331 5.01 -2.85 2.56
N ALA A 332 4.43 -2.70 1.36
CA ALA A 332 4.27 -1.41 0.70
C ALA A 332 3.41 -0.44 1.52
N ARG A 333 2.39 -0.94 2.24
CA ARG A 333 1.61 -0.13 3.19
C ARG A 333 2.44 0.33 4.40
N GLN A 334 3.26 -0.54 5.00
CA GLN A 334 4.13 -0.15 6.13
C GLN A 334 5.23 0.84 5.72
N LYS A 335 5.75 0.71 4.49
CA LYS A 335 6.71 1.64 3.89
C LYS A 335 6.08 2.90 3.30
N LYS A 336 4.75 3.06 3.37
CA LYS A 336 3.98 4.18 2.79
C LYS A 336 4.20 4.35 1.27
N LEU A 337 4.43 3.26 0.56
CA LEU A 337 4.57 3.20 -0.90
C LEU A 337 3.22 2.99 -1.61
N ALA A 338 2.27 2.35 -0.92
CA ALA A 338 0.95 2.01 -1.45
C ALA A 338 -0.18 2.26 -0.43
N GLY A 339 -1.40 2.45 -0.93
CA GLY A 339 -2.60 2.63 -0.12
C GLY A 339 -2.89 4.08 0.27
N ASN A 340 -3.31 4.90 -0.69
CA ASN A 340 -3.77 6.28 -0.46
C ASN A 340 -4.99 6.29 0.50
N PRO A 341 -4.93 6.98 1.67
CA PRO A 341 -6.04 7.01 2.64
C PRO A 341 -7.34 7.67 2.17
N SER A 342 -7.37 8.22 0.96
CA SER A 342 -8.53 8.90 0.36
C SER A 342 -8.62 8.68 -1.16
N GLY A 343 -8.10 7.55 -1.64
CA GLY A 343 -8.10 7.16 -3.06
C GLY A 343 -7.10 7.96 -3.91
N ALA A 344 -7.39 9.25 -4.12
CA ALA A 344 -6.51 10.16 -4.84
C ALA A 344 -5.27 10.51 -4.00
N GLY A 345 -4.09 10.18 -4.53
CA GLY A 345 -2.81 10.48 -3.90
C GLY A 345 -1.62 9.94 -4.72
N PRO A 346 -0.39 10.34 -4.39
CA PRO A 346 0.79 10.05 -5.20
C PRO A 346 1.41 8.67 -4.93
N LEU A 347 0.71 7.75 -4.25
CA LEU A 347 1.20 6.41 -3.92
C LEU A 347 0.64 5.35 -4.88
N LEU A 348 1.27 4.17 -4.94
CA LEU A 348 0.73 3.02 -5.67
C LEU A 348 -0.68 2.67 -5.17
N ASN A 349 -1.59 2.40 -6.10
CA ASN A 349 -2.84 1.72 -5.80
C ASN A 349 -2.58 0.20 -5.66
N ASN A 350 -3.45 -0.52 -4.96
CA ASN A 350 -3.27 -1.94 -4.66
C ASN A 350 -3.36 -2.85 -5.91
N TYR A 351 -3.97 -2.36 -6.99
CA TYR A 351 -4.09 -3.06 -8.26
C TYR A 351 -2.78 -2.99 -9.05
N ALA A 352 -2.24 -1.78 -9.27
CA ALA A 352 -0.90 -1.55 -9.83
C ALA A 352 0.20 -2.37 -9.13
N LEU A 353 0.22 -2.38 -7.79
CA LEU A 353 1.19 -3.19 -7.04
C LEU A 353 1.03 -4.70 -7.29
N THR A 354 -0.20 -5.19 -7.49
CA THR A 354 -0.43 -6.60 -7.88
C THR A 354 -0.01 -6.87 -9.31
N LEU A 355 -0.24 -5.94 -10.25
CA LEU A 355 0.26 -6.08 -11.63
C LEU A 355 1.79 -6.12 -11.68
N LEU A 356 2.50 -5.32 -10.86
CA LEU A 356 3.95 -5.40 -10.72
C LEU A 356 4.42 -6.77 -10.20
N VAL A 357 3.67 -7.43 -9.30
CA VAL A 357 3.98 -8.81 -8.87
C VAL A 357 3.76 -9.79 -10.02
N ILE A 358 2.67 -9.70 -10.76
CA ILE A 358 2.38 -10.58 -11.91
C ILE A 358 3.45 -10.41 -13.00
N PHE A 359 3.82 -9.18 -13.35
CA PHE A 359 4.88 -8.91 -14.33
C PHE A 359 6.24 -9.45 -13.90
N TYR A 360 6.60 -9.31 -12.62
CA TYR A 360 7.82 -9.94 -12.09
C TYR A 360 7.78 -11.48 -12.26
N LEU A 361 6.64 -12.11 -11.95
CA LEU A 361 6.45 -13.56 -12.10
C LEU A 361 6.41 -14.04 -13.56
N GLN A 362 6.02 -13.19 -14.50
CA GLN A 362 6.18 -13.43 -15.95
C GLN A 362 7.66 -13.34 -16.39
N ASN A 363 8.48 -12.54 -15.69
CA ASN A 363 9.91 -12.34 -15.95
C ASN A 363 10.84 -13.24 -15.10
N CYS A 364 10.29 -14.23 -14.38
CA CYS A 364 11.08 -15.29 -13.76
C CYS A 364 11.68 -16.23 -14.83
N ASP A 365 12.81 -16.85 -14.53
CA ASP A 365 13.39 -17.92 -15.35
C ASP A 365 13.39 -19.26 -14.57
N PRO A 366 12.61 -20.27 -15.00
CA PRO A 366 11.54 -20.19 -16.01
C PRO A 366 10.32 -19.38 -15.48
N PRO A 367 9.40 -18.93 -16.35
CA PRO A 367 8.26 -18.11 -15.92
C PRO A 367 7.34 -18.79 -14.90
N VAL A 368 6.91 -18.04 -13.89
CA VAL A 368 5.95 -18.47 -12.86
C VAL A 368 4.51 -18.26 -13.33
N LEU A 369 4.24 -17.21 -14.10
CA LEU A 369 2.94 -16.95 -14.73
C LEU A 369 3.09 -16.75 -16.25
N PRO A 370 2.09 -17.17 -17.06
CA PRO A 370 2.06 -16.87 -18.49
C PRO A 370 1.75 -15.39 -18.76
N THR A 371 2.02 -14.96 -19.99
CA THR A 371 1.64 -13.63 -20.50
C THR A 371 0.15 -13.58 -20.86
N VAL A 372 -0.47 -12.39 -20.93
CA VAL A 372 -1.89 -12.32 -21.33
C VAL A 372 -2.09 -12.79 -22.78
N GLU A 373 -1.12 -12.53 -23.65
CA GLU A 373 -1.18 -13.01 -25.04
C GLU A 373 -1.02 -14.53 -25.14
N GLN A 374 -0.19 -15.14 -24.29
CA GLN A 374 -0.14 -16.61 -24.15
C GLN A 374 -1.47 -17.19 -23.65
N LEU A 375 -2.12 -16.54 -22.67
CA LEU A 375 -3.44 -16.96 -22.18
C LEU A 375 -4.52 -16.85 -23.25
N LYS A 376 -4.53 -15.77 -24.05
CA LYS A 376 -5.43 -15.61 -25.18
C LYS A 376 -5.33 -16.79 -26.17
N HIS A 377 -4.13 -17.30 -26.43
CA HIS A 377 -3.92 -18.50 -27.26
C HIS A 377 -4.29 -19.84 -26.60
N MET A 378 -4.70 -19.84 -25.32
CA MET A 378 -5.17 -21.03 -24.58
C MET A 378 -6.69 -21.05 -24.39
N ALA A 379 -7.39 -19.98 -24.75
CA ALA A 379 -8.85 -19.87 -24.65
C ALA A 379 -9.55 -20.57 -25.83
N CYS A 380 -10.81 -20.98 -25.64
CA CYS A 380 -11.64 -21.49 -26.74
C CYS A 380 -12.48 -20.37 -27.40
N GLU A 381 -13.12 -20.68 -28.54
CA GLU A 381 -13.96 -19.74 -29.30
C GLU A 381 -15.14 -19.19 -28.47
N GLU A 382 -15.68 -19.98 -27.53
CA GLU A 382 -16.74 -19.56 -26.59
C GLU A 382 -16.26 -18.53 -25.55
N GLU A 383 -14.96 -18.33 -25.40
CA GLU A 383 -14.34 -17.41 -24.44
C GLU A 383 -13.83 -16.11 -25.09
N GLU A 384 -14.09 -15.92 -26.39
CA GLU A 384 -13.78 -14.66 -27.07
C GLU A 384 -14.52 -13.48 -26.43
N CYS A 385 -13.76 -12.49 -25.98
CA CYS A 385 -14.28 -11.40 -25.18
C CYS A 385 -13.65 -10.09 -25.64
N VAL A 386 -14.39 -9.26 -26.38
CA VAL A 386 -13.96 -7.92 -26.77
C VAL A 386 -14.80 -6.89 -26.01
N ILE A 387 -14.15 -6.02 -25.25
CA ILE A 387 -14.80 -4.98 -24.42
C ILE A 387 -14.22 -3.64 -24.82
N GLU A 388 -15.07 -2.70 -25.25
CA GLU A 388 -14.65 -1.32 -25.60
C GLU A 388 -13.52 -1.27 -26.65
N GLY A 389 -13.48 -2.28 -27.55
CA GLY A 389 -12.44 -2.43 -28.58
C GLY A 389 -11.18 -3.20 -28.13
N TRP A 390 -11.05 -3.51 -26.84
CA TRP A 390 -9.92 -4.27 -26.29
C TRP A 390 -10.21 -5.78 -26.28
N ASN A 391 -9.26 -6.58 -26.76
CA ASN A 391 -9.33 -8.03 -26.68
C ASN A 391 -8.97 -8.50 -25.25
N CYS A 392 -9.96 -9.04 -24.57
CA CYS A 392 -9.94 -9.52 -23.19
C CYS A 392 -10.09 -11.05 -23.10
N THR A 393 -9.85 -11.78 -24.20
CA THR A 393 -9.93 -13.24 -24.30
C THR A 393 -8.85 -13.90 -23.43
N PHE A 394 -9.27 -14.82 -22.56
CA PHE A 394 -8.41 -15.68 -21.72
C PHE A 394 -9.28 -16.77 -21.06
N PRO A 395 -8.69 -17.92 -20.63
CA PRO A 395 -9.46 -19.06 -20.14
C PRO A 395 -10.17 -18.79 -18.81
N SER A 396 -11.40 -19.26 -18.69
CA SER A 396 -12.28 -19.04 -17.55
C SER A 396 -11.94 -19.92 -16.35
N GLN A 397 -11.16 -21.00 -16.55
CA GLN A 397 -10.82 -21.99 -15.55
C GLN A 397 -9.30 -22.25 -15.51
N PRO A 398 -8.66 -22.30 -14.31
CA PRO A 398 -7.23 -22.56 -14.19
C PRO A 398 -6.74 -23.85 -14.84
N ILE A 399 -7.59 -24.88 -14.93
CA ILE A 399 -7.25 -26.20 -15.49
C ILE A 399 -6.88 -26.16 -16.99
N ALA A 400 -7.27 -25.11 -17.72
CA ALA A 400 -6.89 -24.90 -19.11
C ALA A 400 -5.44 -24.39 -19.27
N VAL A 401 -4.82 -23.90 -18.19
CA VAL A 401 -3.48 -23.32 -18.20
C VAL A 401 -2.47 -24.33 -17.66
N PRO A 402 -1.40 -24.68 -18.41
CA PRO A 402 -0.38 -25.61 -17.92
C PRO A 402 0.32 -25.10 -16.65
N PRO A 403 0.62 -25.97 -15.66
CA PRO A 403 1.31 -25.57 -14.43
C PRO A 403 2.73 -25.06 -14.72
N SER A 404 3.20 -24.10 -13.91
CA SER A 404 4.54 -23.55 -14.06
C SER A 404 5.64 -24.60 -13.86
N LYS A 405 6.72 -24.46 -14.64
CA LYS A 405 7.97 -25.23 -14.48
C LYS A 405 8.92 -24.63 -13.44
N ASN A 406 8.56 -23.50 -12.83
CA ASN A 406 9.41 -22.78 -11.87
C ASN A 406 9.31 -23.41 -10.47
N THR A 407 10.46 -23.80 -9.92
CA THR A 407 10.59 -24.47 -8.62
C THR A 407 11.08 -23.55 -7.47
N GLN A 408 11.09 -22.23 -7.68
CA GLN A 408 11.55 -21.27 -6.66
C GLN A 408 10.55 -21.18 -5.50
N ASP A 409 11.07 -21.14 -4.27
CA ASP A 409 10.26 -21.03 -3.05
C ASP A 409 9.73 -19.59 -2.83
N LEU A 410 8.71 -19.48 -1.97
CA LEU A 410 8.08 -18.20 -1.64
C LEU A 410 9.08 -17.13 -1.13
N PRO A 411 10.05 -17.45 -0.24
CA PRO A 411 11.10 -16.52 0.16
C PRO A 411 12.03 -16.07 -0.99
N SER A 412 12.39 -16.96 -1.91
CA SER A 412 13.23 -16.62 -3.07
C SER A 412 12.50 -15.74 -4.07
N LEU A 413 11.22 -16.00 -4.35
CA LEU A 413 10.38 -15.14 -5.19
C LEU A 413 10.19 -13.75 -4.55
N LEU A 414 10.02 -13.69 -3.22
CA LEU A 414 9.93 -12.41 -2.50
C LEU A 414 11.25 -11.62 -2.56
N ALA A 415 12.40 -12.27 -2.36
CA ALA A 415 13.71 -11.65 -2.50
C ALA A 415 14.01 -11.25 -3.96
N GLY A 416 13.55 -12.05 -4.92
CA GLY A 416 13.68 -11.83 -6.35
C GLY A 416 12.88 -10.62 -6.84
N PHE A 417 11.65 -10.43 -6.37
CA PHE A 417 10.84 -9.23 -6.64
C PHE A 417 11.60 -7.94 -6.26
N PHE A 418 12.21 -7.92 -5.06
CA PHE A 418 13.02 -6.78 -4.61
C PHE A 418 14.28 -6.62 -5.47
N SER A 419 14.98 -7.71 -5.79
CA SER A 419 16.17 -7.72 -6.66
C SER A 419 15.89 -7.20 -8.07
N PHE A 420 14.72 -7.53 -8.63
CA PHE A 420 14.26 -7.10 -9.94
C PHE A 420 13.98 -5.59 -9.94
N TYR A 421 13.04 -5.12 -9.10
CA TYR A 421 12.66 -3.71 -9.08
C TYR A 421 13.68 -2.76 -8.42
N ALA A 422 14.70 -3.28 -7.73
CA ALA A 422 15.88 -2.52 -7.32
C ALA A 422 16.77 -2.09 -8.51
N LYS A 423 16.69 -2.79 -9.65
CA LYS A 423 17.52 -2.61 -10.85
C LYS A 423 16.73 -2.21 -12.10
N PHE A 424 15.42 -2.44 -12.12
CA PHE A 424 14.54 -2.16 -13.25
C PHE A 424 14.52 -0.67 -13.59
N ASP A 425 14.79 -0.32 -14.86
CA ASP A 425 14.79 1.05 -15.35
C ASP A 425 13.39 1.45 -15.87
N PHE A 426 12.61 2.06 -14.98
CA PHE A 426 11.29 2.62 -15.29
C PHE A 426 11.33 3.90 -16.15
N ALA A 427 12.49 4.53 -16.35
CA ALA A 427 12.58 5.77 -17.13
C ALA A 427 12.59 5.48 -18.65
N VAL A 428 13.12 4.32 -19.06
CA VAL A 428 13.18 3.89 -20.47
C VAL A 428 12.20 2.75 -20.81
N SER A 429 11.50 2.18 -19.82
CA SER A 429 10.66 0.99 -20.01
C SER A 429 9.18 1.22 -19.69
N VAL A 430 8.30 0.80 -20.60
CA VAL A 430 6.87 0.56 -20.37
C VAL A 430 6.68 -0.89 -19.90
N VAL A 431 5.96 -1.08 -18.80
CA VAL A 431 5.69 -2.41 -18.24
C VAL A 431 4.42 -3.00 -18.87
N SER A 432 4.59 -3.96 -19.79
CA SER A 432 3.51 -4.66 -20.51
C SER A 432 3.29 -6.07 -19.95
N LEU A 433 2.18 -6.30 -19.25
CA LEU A 433 1.77 -7.64 -18.81
C LEU A 433 1.27 -8.52 -19.97
N ARG A 434 0.87 -7.90 -21.10
CA ARG A 434 0.35 -8.61 -22.26
C ARG A 434 1.42 -9.45 -22.94
N GLU A 435 2.56 -8.84 -23.18
CA GLU A 435 3.74 -9.50 -23.74
C GLU A 435 4.68 -10.06 -22.67
N GLY A 436 4.49 -9.66 -21.40
CA GLY A 436 5.33 -10.10 -20.28
C GLY A 436 6.76 -9.57 -20.32
N ARG A 437 7.05 -8.53 -21.12
CA ARG A 437 8.39 -7.95 -21.28
C ARG A 437 8.38 -6.42 -21.05
N PRO A 438 9.52 -5.81 -20.68
CA PRO A 438 9.66 -4.36 -20.76
C PRO A 438 9.70 -3.93 -22.23
N LEU A 439 8.87 -2.96 -22.60
CA LEU A 439 8.90 -2.33 -23.92
C LEU A 439 9.71 -1.04 -23.84
N PRO A 440 10.72 -0.81 -24.70
CA PRO A 440 11.40 0.48 -24.74
C PRO A 440 10.41 1.60 -25.08
N VAL A 441 10.45 2.69 -24.31
CA VAL A 441 9.61 3.89 -24.52
C VAL A 441 9.81 4.50 -25.91
N VAL A 442 10.98 4.31 -26.52
CA VAL A 442 11.29 4.74 -27.89
C VAL A 442 10.57 3.90 -28.95
N ASP A 443 10.45 2.59 -28.76
CA ASP A 443 9.76 1.68 -29.70
C ASP A 443 8.24 1.90 -29.60
N PHE A 444 7.73 2.02 -28.36
CA PHE A 444 6.33 2.29 -28.05
C PHE A 444 5.84 3.69 -28.53
N LEU A 445 6.77 4.61 -28.82
CA LEU A 445 6.51 5.91 -29.47
C LEU A 445 6.95 5.94 -30.95
N GLY A 446 7.44 4.81 -31.47
CA GLY A 446 7.70 4.55 -32.89
C GLY A 446 6.48 3.93 -33.56
N GLU A 447 5.96 2.84 -33.00
CA GLU A 447 4.76 2.13 -33.46
C GLU A 447 3.56 3.08 -33.68
N SER A 448 3.41 4.08 -32.80
CA SER A 448 2.35 5.11 -32.90
C SER A 448 2.36 5.92 -34.21
N LYS A 449 3.52 6.04 -34.88
CA LYS A 449 3.63 6.78 -36.16
C LYS A 449 3.21 5.93 -37.36
N GLU A 450 3.38 4.61 -37.28
CA GLU A 450 2.98 3.69 -38.34
C GLU A 450 1.47 3.37 -38.27
N GLU A 451 0.87 3.39 -37.07
CA GLU A 451 -0.60 3.35 -36.91
C GLU A 451 -1.27 4.66 -37.41
N GLU A 452 -0.66 5.84 -37.26
CA GLU A 452 -1.23 7.12 -37.74
C GLU A 452 -1.38 7.19 -39.28
N GLU A 453 -0.61 6.42 -40.06
CA GLU A 453 -0.75 6.36 -41.53
C GLU A 453 -1.90 5.45 -42.01
N ASN A 454 -2.51 4.64 -41.14
CA ASN A 454 -3.60 3.71 -41.48
C ASN A 454 -4.90 4.02 -40.67
N PRO A 455 -5.76 4.96 -41.14
CA PRO A 455 -6.92 5.45 -40.39
C PRO A 455 -8.12 4.47 -40.29
N SER A 456 -7.89 3.16 -40.47
CA SER A 456 -8.91 2.11 -40.39
C SER A 456 -9.11 1.52 -39.00
N GLN A 457 -8.24 1.84 -38.04
CA GLN A 457 -8.45 1.56 -36.61
C GLN A 457 -8.73 2.87 -35.87
N SER A 458 -9.71 2.86 -34.96
CA SER A 458 -10.14 4.05 -34.23
C SER A 458 -9.03 4.63 -33.35
N SER A 459 -8.96 5.96 -33.25
CA SER A 459 -7.87 6.69 -32.61
C SER A 459 -7.65 6.26 -31.14
N ARG A 460 -6.71 5.36 -30.91
CA ARG A 460 -6.33 4.87 -29.58
C ARG A 460 -5.60 5.99 -28.83
N GLN A 461 -6.20 6.49 -27.76
CA GLN A 461 -5.53 7.49 -26.92
C GLN A 461 -4.33 6.85 -26.21
N HIS A 462 -3.11 7.32 -26.53
CA HIS A 462 -1.90 6.75 -25.93
C HIS A 462 -1.88 6.89 -24.39
N PRO A 463 -1.35 5.89 -23.67
CA PRO A 463 -1.30 5.92 -22.23
C PRO A 463 -0.41 7.06 -21.75
N LYS A 464 -0.90 7.80 -20.75
CA LYS A 464 -0.17 8.89 -20.12
C LYS A 464 1.11 8.36 -19.46
N LEU A 465 2.24 8.56 -20.14
CA LEU A 465 3.57 8.22 -19.63
C LEU A 465 3.88 8.99 -18.32
N GLY A 466 4.70 8.39 -17.48
CA GLY A 466 5.11 8.98 -16.20
C GLY A 466 6.34 8.29 -15.59
N PRO A 467 6.74 8.66 -14.36
CA PRO A 467 7.93 8.11 -13.67
C PRO A 467 7.89 6.60 -13.45
N MET A 468 6.71 5.99 -13.62
CA MET A 468 6.50 4.56 -13.80
C MET A 468 5.34 4.44 -14.79
N THR A 469 5.55 3.70 -15.88
CA THR A 469 4.49 3.43 -16.87
C THR A 469 4.17 1.95 -16.84
N LEU A 470 2.97 1.63 -16.34
CA LEU A 470 2.47 0.28 -16.12
C LEU A 470 1.11 0.15 -16.79
N LEU A 471 1.04 -0.62 -17.86
CA LEU A 471 -0.19 -0.79 -18.62
C LEU A 471 -1.16 -1.72 -17.92
N ASP A 472 -2.45 -1.48 -18.10
CA ASP A 472 -3.49 -2.46 -17.83
C ASP A 472 -3.31 -3.66 -18.78
N PRO A 473 -3.54 -4.91 -18.35
CA PRO A 473 -3.39 -6.09 -19.22
C PRO A 473 -4.35 -6.10 -20.42
N PHE A 474 -5.47 -5.38 -20.34
CA PHE A 474 -6.47 -5.30 -21.41
C PHE A 474 -6.54 -3.89 -22.02
N GLU A 475 -6.68 -2.87 -21.19
CA GLU A 475 -6.85 -1.49 -21.64
C GLU A 475 -5.49 -0.80 -21.86
N LEU A 476 -4.82 -1.05 -23.00
CA LEU A 476 -3.45 -0.57 -23.21
C LEU A 476 -3.32 0.98 -23.25
N SER A 477 -4.43 1.71 -23.41
CA SER A 477 -4.52 3.16 -23.19
C SER A 477 -4.40 3.60 -21.72
N HIS A 478 -4.44 2.69 -20.76
CA HIS A 478 -4.41 3.02 -19.33
C HIS A 478 -3.08 2.71 -18.65
N ASN A 479 -2.32 3.76 -18.32
CA ASN A 479 -1.25 3.67 -17.33
C ASN A 479 -1.86 3.62 -15.91
N VAL A 480 -1.94 2.41 -15.34
CA VAL A 480 -2.44 2.12 -13.98
C VAL A 480 -1.57 2.78 -12.88
N ALA A 481 -0.32 3.11 -13.21
CA ALA A 481 0.62 3.83 -12.36
C ALA A 481 0.64 5.36 -12.60
N GLY A 482 -0.19 5.90 -13.51
CA GLY A 482 -0.17 7.30 -13.97
C GLY A 482 -0.52 8.37 -12.91
N ASN A 483 -0.81 7.97 -11.68
CA ASN A 483 -0.97 8.84 -10.51
C ASN A 483 0.32 9.01 -9.68
N LEU A 484 1.36 8.19 -9.93
CA LEU A 484 2.64 8.30 -9.25
C LEU A 484 3.38 9.59 -9.63
N ASN A 485 4.16 10.09 -8.67
CA ASN A 485 5.17 11.12 -8.93
C ASN A 485 6.59 10.54 -8.77
N GLU A 486 7.56 11.31 -9.25
CA GLU A 486 8.99 10.97 -9.25
C GLU A 486 9.52 10.58 -7.86
N ARG A 487 9.08 11.30 -6.80
CA ARG A 487 9.45 11.01 -5.40
C ARG A 487 8.93 9.65 -4.94
N SER A 488 7.69 9.30 -5.26
CA SER A 488 7.10 8.01 -4.90
C SER A 488 7.73 6.84 -5.67
N HIS A 489 8.05 7.04 -6.95
CA HIS A 489 8.81 6.09 -7.76
C HIS A 489 10.21 5.83 -7.17
N LEU A 490 10.98 6.89 -6.90
CA LEU A 490 12.33 6.77 -6.32
C LEU A 490 12.30 6.17 -4.90
N ASN A 491 11.27 6.49 -4.10
CA ASN A 491 11.02 5.82 -2.83
C ASN A 491 10.80 4.31 -3.02
N PHE A 492 9.97 3.89 -3.99
CA PHE A 492 9.73 2.47 -4.26
C PHE A 492 11.02 1.73 -4.64
N GLN A 493 11.81 2.26 -5.59
CA GLN A 493 13.11 1.67 -5.95
C GLN A 493 14.07 1.59 -4.74
N ARG A 494 14.16 2.64 -3.91
CA ARG A 494 15.03 2.65 -2.71
C ARG A 494 14.59 1.62 -1.67
N GLU A 495 13.29 1.51 -1.38
CA GLU A 495 12.79 0.51 -0.43
C GLU A 495 12.98 -0.92 -0.98
N CYS A 496 12.89 -1.14 -2.31
CA CYS A 496 13.28 -2.40 -2.95
C CYS A 496 14.78 -2.69 -2.79
N GLN A 497 15.66 -1.69 -2.95
CA GLN A 497 17.11 -1.86 -2.73
C GLN A 497 17.47 -2.20 -1.27
N GLU A 498 16.81 -1.59 -0.28
CA GLU A 498 17.01 -1.96 1.13
C GLU A 498 16.40 -3.32 1.48
N ALA A 499 15.25 -3.68 0.90
CA ALA A 499 14.65 -5.00 1.05
C ALA A 499 15.53 -6.11 0.42
N GLU A 500 16.09 -5.87 -0.78
CA GLU A 500 17.03 -6.79 -1.44
C GLU A 500 18.26 -7.07 -0.56
N LYS A 501 18.88 -6.02 0.01
CA LYS A 501 19.99 -6.14 0.95
C LYS A 501 19.60 -6.94 2.20
N TYR A 502 18.41 -6.68 2.74
CA TYR A 502 17.93 -7.37 3.94
C TYR A 502 17.61 -8.85 3.67
N CYS A 503 17.01 -9.20 2.54
CA CYS A 503 16.71 -10.58 2.16
C CYS A 503 17.96 -11.47 1.99
N ARG A 504 19.12 -10.87 1.66
CA ARG A 504 20.42 -11.56 1.66
C ARG A 504 21.00 -11.83 3.06
N SER A 505 20.39 -11.33 4.13
CA SER A 505 20.93 -11.45 5.49
C SER A 505 20.43 -12.68 6.25
N LEU A 506 21.28 -13.23 7.11
CA LEU A 506 20.90 -14.31 8.05
C LEU A 506 19.73 -13.91 8.98
N GLN A 507 19.51 -12.61 9.22
CA GLN A 507 18.37 -12.11 9.99
C GLN A 507 17.05 -12.18 9.20
N TYR A 508 17.06 -12.30 7.88
CA TYR A 508 15.87 -12.66 7.10
C TYR A 508 15.61 -14.17 7.17
N GLN A 509 16.67 -14.97 6.94
CA GLN A 509 16.56 -16.42 6.81
C GLN A 509 16.26 -17.17 8.11
N HIS A 510 16.80 -16.71 9.26
CA HIS A 510 16.76 -17.48 10.52
C HIS A 510 16.15 -16.72 11.71
N LYS A 511 15.41 -17.47 12.54
CA LYS A 511 14.85 -16.99 13.81
C LYS A 511 15.95 -16.63 14.80
N SER A 512 15.89 -15.41 15.34
CA SER A 512 16.85 -14.98 16.36
C SER A 512 16.57 -15.64 17.71
N ALA A 513 17.51 -16.46 18.20
CA ALA A 513 17.45 -17.04 19.54
C ALA A 513 17.39 -16.00 20.69
N LYS A 514 17.71 -14.72 20.41
CA LYS A 514 17.63 -13.60 21.37
C LYS A 514 16.36 -12.75 21.19
N GLY A 515 15.30 -13.29 20.58
CA GLY A 515 13.98 -12.64 20.46
C GLY A 515 13.94 -11.41 19.54
N LYS A 516 15.00 -11.14 18.77
CA LYS A 516 15.04 -10.00 17.85
C LYS A 516 14.06 -10.20 16.67
N PRO A 517 13.46 -9.13 16.12
CA PRO A 517 12.65 -9.22 14.91
C PRO A 517 13.48 -9.73 13.74
N TRP A 518 12.89 -10.64 12.96
CA TRP A 518 13.53 -11.39 11.88
C TRP A 518 12.49 -11.67 10.77
N GLY A 519 12.91 -12.20 9.62
CA GLY A 519 12.03 -12.50 8.51
C GLY A 519 11.14 -11.32 8.10
N LEU A 520 9.85 -11.57 7.90
CA LEU A 520 8.90 -10.52 7.51
C LEU A 520 8.73 -9.44 8.59
N VAL A 521 8.87 -9.79 9.87
CA VAL A 521 8.67 -8.84 10.99
C VAL A 521 9.65 -7.66 10.92
N ARG A 522 10.88 -7.92 10.47
CA ARG A 522 11.90 -6.88 10.27
C ARG A 522 11.76 -6.14 8.95
N LEU A 523 11.32 -6.83 7.89
CA LEU A 523 11.00 -6.24 6.58
C LEU A 523 9.84 -5.23 6.67
N PHE A 524 8.83 -5.53 7.51
CA PHE A 524 7.67 -4.70 7.78
C PHE A 524 7.93 -3.54 8.76
N THR A 525 9.11 -3.47 9.41
CA THR A 525 9.36 -2.41 10.40
C THR A 525 9.40 -1.03 9.72
N PRO A 526 8.60 -0.05 10.18
CA PRO A 526 8.69 1.33 9.70
C PRO A 526 9.98 2.01 10.19
N HIS A 527 10.40 3.08 9.51
CA HIS A 527 11.64 3.83 9.80
C HIS A 527 11.61 4.67 11.10
N GLY A 528 10.93 4.21 12.15
CA GLY A 528 10.80 4.91 13.45
C GLY A 528 11.11 4.08 14.70
N GLU A 529 11.15 2.74 14.61
CA GLU A 529 11.39 1.87 15.77
C GLU A 529 12.82 1.29 15.84
N VAL A 530 13.65 1.59 14.83
CA VAL A 530 15.09 1.33 14.87
C VAL A 530 15.76 2.59 15.39
N ALA A 531 16.37 2.54 16.58
CA ALA A 531 17.25 3.60 17.04
C ALA A 531 18.38 3.80 16.01
N LEU A 532 18.52 5.02 15.49
CA LEU A 532 19.42 5.37 14.38
C LEU A 532 20.89 5.11 14.72
N SER A 533 21.33 3.88 14.50
CA SER A 533 22.66 3.40 14.87
C SER A 533 23.72 3.94 13.90
N LYS A 534 24.32 5.07 14.29
CA LYS A 534 25.29 5.87 13.52
C LYS A 534 24.68 6.57 12.29
N ALA A 535 24.13 7.76 12.56
CA ALA A 535 23.91 8.88 11.63
C ALA A 535 23.54 8.53 10.17
N GLU A 536 22.26 8.75 9.81
CA GLU A 536 21.84 8.84 8.41
C GLU A 536 22.76 9.82 7.68
N GLN A 537 23.48 9.30 6.69
CA GLN A 537 24.56 10.03 6.04
C GLN A 537 23.98 10.87 4.90
N LEU A 538 23.25 11.93 5.28
CA LEU A 538 22.57 12.88 4.40
C LEU A 538 23.47 13.25 3.22
N SER A 539 23.15 12.71 2.05
CA SER A 539 24.00 12.84 0.87
C SER A 539 23.18 12.83 -0.42
N ILE A 540 23.66 13.61 -1.39
CA ILE A 540 23.06 13.79 -2.70
C ILE A 540 24.04 13.21 -3.72
N SER A 541 23.55 12.38 -4.65
CA SER A 541 24.39 11.76 -5.67
C SER A 541 24.02 12.22 -7.08
N ILE A 542 25.02 12.66 -7.83
CA ILE A 542 24.91 13.10 -9.23
C ILE A 542 25.64 12.04 -10.07
N PRO A 543 24.93 11.23 -10.89
CA PRO A 543 25.54 10.19 -11.72
C PRO A 543 26.19 10.78 -12.97
N PHE A 544 27.22 10.11 -13.50
CA PHE A 544 27.75 10.42 -14.83
C PHE A 544 26.74 10.01 -15.91
N LYS A 545 26.30 10.98 -16.71
CA LYS A 545 25.44 10.78 -17.89
C LYS A 545 26.19 11.26 -19.13
N SER A 546 26.61 10.36 -20.02
CA SER A 546 27.30 10.76 -21.26
C SER A 546 26.38 11.55 -22.20
N THR A 547 25.11 11.15 -22.28
CA THR A 547 24.09 11.73 -23.19
C THR A 547 23.62 13.13 -22.81
N ALA A 548 23.80 13.56 -21.55
CA ALA A 548 23.40 14.89 -21.08
C ALA A 548 24.51 15.95 -21.24
N LEU A 549 25.67 15.59 -21.81
CA LEU A 549 26.80 16.50 -21.98
C LEU A 549 26.86 17.06 -23.41
N PRO A 550 27.23 18.34 -23.58
CA PRO A 550 27.54 18.93 -24.88
C PRO A 550 28.62 18.15 -25.63
N GLU A 551 28.58 18.16 -26.96
CA GLU A 551 29.48 17.40 -27.82
C GLU A 551 30.96 17.75 -27.59
N ALA A 552 31.27 19.04 -27.44
CA ALA A 552 32.62 19.50 -27.09
C ALA A 552 33.12 18.92 -25.75
N THR A 553 32.28 18.93 -24.71
CA THR A 553 32.61 18.33 -23.40
C THR A 553 32.72 16.81 -23.48
N ARG A 554 31.94 16.12 -24.34
CA ARG A 554 32.12 14.69 -24.63
C ARG A 554 33.47 14.41 -25.28
N SER A 555 33.87 15.19 -26.29
CA SER A 555 35.18 15.06 -26.94
C SER A 555 36.34 15.34 -25.99
N GLU A 556 36.24 16.40 -25.16
CA GLU A 556 37.24 16.73 -24.14
C GLU A 556 37.43 15.58 -23.14
N LEU A 557 36.34 15.03 -22.61
CA LEU A 557 36.37 13.88 -21.69
C LEU A 557 36.89 12.60 -22.35
N HIS A 558 36.60 12.38 -23.64
CA HIS A 558 37.14 11.25 -24.39
C HIS A 558 38.65 11.39 -24.63
N THR A 559 39.14 12.61 -24.87
CA THR A 559 40.58 12.91 -25.01
C THR A 559 41.33 12.78 -23.67
N ALA A 560 40.67 12.98 -22.53
CA ALA A 560 41.27 12.88 -21.19
C ALA A 560 41.63 11.45 -20.73
N GLY A 561 41.28 10.40 -21.50
CA GLY A 561 41.66 9.01 -21.21
C GLY A 561 41.23 8.56 -19.80
N ASP A 562 42.13 7.90 -19.05
CA ASP A 562 41.85 7.43 -17.68
C ASP A 562 41.49 8.56 -16.69
N ASP A 563 41.91 9.80 -16.95
CA ASP A 563 41.66 10.94 -16.07
C ASP A 563 40.29 11.63 -16.31
N PHE A 564 39.49 11.16 -17.28
CA PHE A 564 38.15 11.71 -17.58
C PHE A 564 37.26 11.85 -16.34
N ARG A 565 37.35 10.88 -15.40
CA ARG A 565 36.58 10.89 -14.15
C ARG A 565 36.90 12.11 -13.28
N ARG A 566 38.17 12.53 -13.23
CA ARG A 566 38.62 13.70 -12.46
C ARG A 566 38.14 14.99 -13.12
N LEU A 567 38.27 15.10 -14.44
CA LEU A 567 37.84 16.27 -15.21
C LEU A 567 36.31 16.47 -15.13
N TRP A 568 35.53 15.41 -15.31
CA TRP A 568 34.09 15.44 -15.10
C TRP A 568 33.71 15.83 -13.67
N PHE A 569 34.37 15.25 -12.66
CA PHE A 569 34.12 15.60 -11.26
C PHE A 569 34.44 17.08 -10.98
N GLN A 570 35.47 17.65 -11.61
CA GLN A 570 35.76 19.10 -11.50
C GLN A 570 34.65 19.95 -12.12
N LYS A 571 34.14 19.63 -13.33
CA LYS A 571 32.99 20.34 -13.92
C LYS A 571 31.74 20.26 -13.03
N VAL A 572 31.42 19.07 -12.50
CA VAL A 572 30.31 18.88 -11.54
C VAL A 572 30.48 19.75 -10.30
N LEU A 573 31.69 19.87 -9.73
CA LEU A 573 31.92 20.72 -8.56
C LEU A 573 31.78 22.21 -8.88
N SER A 574 32.21 22.65 -10.07
CA SER A 574 32.03 24.02 -10.53
C SER A 574 30.55 24.37 -10.70
N ALA A 575 29.77 23.50 -11.36
CA ALA A 575 28.33 23.64 -11.47
C ALA A 575 27.63 23.68 -10.10
N VAL A 576 27.98 22.76 -9.17
CA VAL A 576 27.43 22.76 -7.80
C VAL A 576 27.73 24.06 -7.06
N GLU A 577 28.95 24.59 -7.16
CA GLU A 577 29.34 25.88 -6.60
C GLU A 577 28.54 27.05 -7.21
N GLN A 578 28.30 27.02 -8.53
CA GLN A 578 27.47 27.99 -9.24
C GLN A 578 25.99 27.92 -8.82
N VAL A 579 25.44 26.73 -8.56
CA VAL A 579 24.07 26.60 -8.00
C VAL A 579 23.99 27.24 -6.61
N PHE A 580 24.93 26.94 -5.72
CA PHE A 580 24.92 27.52 -4.37
C PHE A 580 25.13 29.04 -4.39
N LYS A 581 26.10 29.56 -5.15
CA LYS A 581 26.39 31.01 -5.22
C LYS A 581 25.37 31.80 -6.04
N SER A 582 25.08 31.40 -7.27
CA SER A 582 24.36 32.22 -8.24
C SER A 582 22.85 31.96 -8.27
N VAL A 583 22.42 30.71 -8.02
CA VAL A 583 21.00 30.33 -8.08
C VAL A 583 20.33 30.37 -6.71
N LEU A 584 21.00 29.90 -5.66
CA LEU A 584 20.47 29.86 -4.28
C LEU A 584 20.95 31.03 -3.40
N GLN A 585 21.98 31.75 -3.82
CA GLN A 585 22.55 32.92 -3.14
C GLN A 585 23.03 32.60 -1.70
N CYS A 586 23.60 31.40 -1.53
CA CYS A 586 24.28 30.96 -0.33
C CYS A 586 25.67 31.60 -0.23
N HIS A 587 26.08 32.01 0.98
CA HIS A 587 27.46 32.39 1.25
C HIS A 587 28.33 31.13 1.35
N LEU A 588 29.25 30.94 0.40
CA LEU A 588 30.12 29.77 0.29
C LEU A 588 31.56 30.11 0.69
N THR A 589 32.11 29.42 1.68
CA THR A 589 33.54 29.51 2.04
C THR A 589 34.24 28.15 1.85
N VAL A 590 35.41 28.17 1.22
CA VAL A 590 36.25 26.97 1.05
C VAL A 590 37.07 26.78 2.33
N SER A 591 37.00 25.60 2.95
CA SER A 591 37.78 25.32 4.14
C SER A 591 39.25 25.06 3.77
N SER A 592 40.10 26.08 3.89
CA SER A 592 41.56 25.96 3.76
C SER A 592 42.16 25.16 4.92
N GLY A 593 42.15 23.83 4.80
CA GLY A 593 42.66 22.93 5.83
C GLY A 593 44.18 23.03 5.99
N THR A 594 44.63 23.44 7.17
CA THR A 594 45.97 23.14 7.67
C THR A 594 46.18 21.62 7.83
N ALA A 595 47.44 21.22 8.03
CA ALA A 595 47.87 19.83 7.88
C ALA A 595 47.15 18.82 8.81
N LEU A 596 47.21 17.56 8.38
CA LEU A 596 46.67 16.39 9.06
C LEU A 596 47.06 16.34 10.54
N GLY A 597 46.07 16.22 11.42
CA GLY A 597 46.25 15.47 12.67
C GLY A 597 46.18 13.97 12.35
N GLU A 598 47.06 13.18 12.95
CA GLU A 598 47.11 11.74 12.74
C GLU A 598 46.02 11.04 13.55
N GLU A 599 45.10 10.35 12.88
CA GLU A 599 44.28 9.31 13.53
C GLU A 599 45.18 8.10 13.81
N PRO A 600 45.32 7.64 15.07
CA PRO A 600 46.23 6.55 15.41
C PRO A 600 45.75 5.21 14.83
N ALA A 601 46.70 4.36 14.44
CA ALA A 601 46.37 3.04 13.91
C ALA A 601 45.88 2.09 15.02
N GLU A 602 44.64 1.62 14.93
CA GLU A 602 44.11 0.54 15.78
C GLU A 602 44.83 -0.79 15.49
N GLY A 603 45.93 -1.03 16.21
CA GLY A 603 46.54 -2.36 16.33
C GLY A 603 45.77 -3.24 17.32
N PRO A 604 45.78 -4.58 17.16
CA PRO A 604 44.98 -5.47 18.01
C PRO A 604 45.63 -5.72 19.38
N ALA A 605 45.01 -5.17 20.43
CA ALA A 605 45.19 -5.57 21.83
C ALA A 605 43.80 -5.60 22.49
N ALA A 606 43.29 -6.73 23.00
CA ALA A 606 43.77 -7.44 24.19
C ALA A 606 43.53 -6.64 25.49
N SER A 607 42.26 -6.46 25.85
CA SER A 607 41.82 -5.97 27.16
C SER A 607 41.76 -7.13 28.16
N THR A 608 42.76 -7.27 29.02
CA THR A 608 42.69 -8.12 30.22
C THR A 608 42.14 -7.34 31.40
N ASP A 609 41.24 -7.95 32.17
CA ASP A 609 40.61 -7.36 33.35
C ASP A 609 41.58 -7.07 34.51
N SER A 610 41.23 -6.07 35.31
CA SER A 610 41.70 -5.90 36.69
C SER A 610 40.67 -5.07 37.50
N SER A 611 40.43 -5.31 38.78
CA SER A 611 40.65 -6.50 39.61
C SER A 611 39.92 -6.30 40.93
N MET A 612 39.19 -7.28 41.45
CA MET A 612 38.79 -7.34 42.87
C MET A 612 38.92 -8.77 43.39
N ASN A 613 39.27 -8.88 44.66
CA ASN A 613 39.69 -10.13 45.30
C ASN A 613 38.52 -11.08 45.54
N ASP A 614 38.80 -12.38 45.55
CA ASP A 614 38.75 -13.10 46.82
C ASP A 614 39.78 -14.24 46.86
N SER A 615 40.19 -14.66 48.05
CA SER A 615 41.29 -15.62 48.27
C SER A 615 40.78 -16.92 48.86
N PHE A 616 41.31 -18.09 48.43
CA PHE A 616 41.56 -19.22 49.35
C PHE A 616 42.60 -20.22 48.82
N ASP A 617 43.15 -20.99 49.76
CA ASP A 617 44.37 -21.83 49.74
C ASP A 617 44.25 -23.18 48.97
N GLY A 618 45.38 -23.82 48.65
CA GLY A 618 45.45 -25.17 48.06
C GLY A 618 46.75 -25.50 47.29
N GLY A 619 47.46 -26.58 47.67
CA GLY A 619 48.80 -26.94 47.16
C GLY A 619 48.89 -27.94 45.97
N PRO A 620 50.13 -28.26 45.49
CA PRO A 620 50.43 -28.95 44.21
C PRO A 620 51.03 -30.38 44.45
N PRO A 621 51.83 -31.05 43.57
CA PRO A 621 52.29 -30.77 42.19
C PRO A 621 52.28 -32.00 41.21
N GLN A 622 53.14 -31.94 40.17
CA GLN A 622 53.56 -32.94 39.15
C GLN A 622 52.94 -32.76 37.74
N ASP A 623 53.70 -32.69 36.63
CA ASP A 623 55.16 -32.81 36.45
C ASP A 623 55.75 -31.83 35.38
N ALA A 624 57.07 -31.68 35.40
CA ALA A 624 57.89 -30.93 34.43
C ALA A 624 58.49 -31.89 33.35
N VAL A 625 59.27 -31.53 32.32
CA VAL A 625 60.36 -30.54 32.14
C VAL A 625 60.42 -30.02 30.68
N VAL A 626 61.12 -28.90 30.46
CA VAL A 626 61.24 -28.11 29.21
C VAL A 626 62.55 -28.42 28.43
N VAL A 627 62.68 -27.90 27.19
CA VAL A 627 63.91 -27.49 26.41
C VAL A 627 63.97 -28.12 25.00
N GLY A 628 64.27 -27.40 23.89
CA GLY A 628 64.37 -25.94 23.72
C GLY A 628 64.92 -25.43 22.35
N ALA A 629 64.41 -24.26 21.93
CA ALA A 629 65.06 -23.14 21.20
C ALA A 629 65.76 -23.26 19.79
N LYS A 630 65.04 -22.75 18.76
CA LYS A 630 65.43 -21.73 17.73
C LYS A 630 66.78 -21.80 16.94
N ARG A 631 66.71 -21.70 15.58
CA ARG A 631 67.44 -20.66 14.75
C ARG A 631 67.14 -20.61 13.22
N SER A 632 66.53 -19.50 12.77
CA SER A 632 66.96 -18.53 11.72
C SER A 632 67.76 -18.89 10.43
N LEU A 633 67.10 -18.71 9.26
CA LEU A 633 67.50 -18.01 8.00
C LEU A 633 68.54 -18.54 6.94
N SER A 634 68.03 -18.66 5.68
CA SER A 634 68.63 -18.22 4.37
C SER A 634 69.83 -18.96 3.71
N PRO A 635 70.10 -18.82 2.38
CA PRO A 635 69.27 -18.40 1.21
C PRO A 635 69.40 -19.30 -0.07
N GLY A 636 68.62 -19.00 -1.13
CA GLY A 636 68.66 -19.63 -2.48
C GLY A 636 67.56 -20.69 -2.70
N GLY A 637 66.95 -20.92 -3.87
CA GLY A 637 67.08 -20.32 -5.21
C GLY A 637 67.61 -21.33 -6.25
N GLU A 638 66.93 -21.68 -7.35
CA GLU A 638 65.59 -21.34 -7.90
C GLU A 638 64.91 -22.66 -8.45
N THR A 639 63.96 -22.82 -9.41
CA THR A 639 63.27 -22.00 -10.44
C THR A 639 61.86 -22.58 -10.73
N SER A 640 60.84 -21.77 -11.10
CA SER A 640 59.71 -22.16 -11.97
C SER A 640 58.72 -20.99 -12.19
N ALA A 641 57.92 -21.03 -13.27
CA ALA A 641 57.13 -19.87 -13.74
C ALA A 641 55.65 -19.88 -13.35
N SER A 642 55.04 -18.69 -13.22
CA SER A 642 53.59 -18.50 -13.19
C SER A 642 53.21 -17.07 -13.63
N PRO A 643 52.25 -16.88 -14.56
CA PRO A 643 51.95 -15.57 -15.14
C PRO A 643 51.02 -14.73 -14.24
N GLN A 644 51.58 -14.06 -13.23
CA GLN A 644 50.86 -13.03 -12.47
C GLN A 644 51.11 -11.62 -13.02
N GLY A 645 50.32 -11.23 -14.02
CA GLY A 645 50.18 -9.84 -14.44
C GLY A 645 49.49 -8.99 -13.38
N LYS A 646 50.24 -8.58 -12.35
CA LYS A 646 49.77 -7.69 -11.27
C LYS A 646 49.37 -6.32 -11.86
N LYS A 647 48.07 -6.10 -12.10
CA LYS A 647 47.55 -4.75 -12.38
C LYS A 647 47.94 -3.81 -11.24
N ALA A 648 48.64 -2.73 -11.57
CA ALA A 648 49.12 -1.77 -10.59
C ALA A 648 47.94 -1.13 -9.83
N ARG A 649 48.08 -0.99 -8.50
CA ARG A 649 47.04 -0.46 -7.61
C ARG A 649 46.98 1.07 -7.70
N LEU A 650 46.37 1.58 -8.76
CA LEU A 650 46.48 2.99 -9.13
C LEU A 650 45.62 3.94 -8.28
N MET A 651 46.32 4.72 -7.45
CA MET A 651 45.98 6.06 -6.96
C MET A 651 44.88 6.28 -5.89
N LYS A 652 44.95 7.50 -5.33
CA LYS A 652 44.27 7.96 -4.11
C LYS A 652 42.81 8.35 -4.40
N ARG A 653 41.95 8.27 -3.38
CA ARG A 653 40.56 8.78 -3.45
C ARG A 653 40.56 10.28 -3.76
N GLY A 654 39.82 10.68 -4.80
CA GLY A 654 39.59 12.07 -5.17
C GLY A 654 38.63 12.76 -4.20
N ASN A 655 39.15 13.20 -3.06
CA ASN A 655 38.43 14.08 -2.13
C ASN A 655 38.71 15.54 -2.51
N ALA A 656 37.68 16.33 -2.74
CA ALA A 656 37.79 17.78 -2.87
C ALA A 656 37.66 18.45 -1.48
N PRO A 657 38.16 19.69 -1.29
CA PRO A 657 38.06 20.39 0.00
C PRO A 657 36.58 20.59 0.38
N PRO A 658 36.23 20.47 1.68
CA PRO A 658 34.86 20.70 2.11
C PRO A 658 34.50 22.18 2.05
N TRP A 659 33.30 22.48 1.55
CA TRP A 659 32.72 23.80 1.62
C TRP A 659 31.95 23.99 2.93
N VAL A 660 31.92 25.22 3.44
CA VAL A 660 30.94 25.66 4.44
C VAL A 660 29.98 26.62 3.76
N CYS A 661 28.69 26.35 3.89
CA CYS A 661 27.59 27.11 3.31
C CYS A 661 26.79 27.77 4.42
N THR A 662 26.47 29.05 4.27
CA THR A 662 25.58 29.80 5.17
C THR A 662 24.41 30.37 4.38
N GLN A 663 23.19 30.08 4.83
CA GLN A 663 21.93 30.45 4.19
C GLN A 663 21.07 31.32 5.13
N GLU A 664 20.76 32.55 4.71
CA GLU A 664 20.07 33.55 5.55
C GLU A 664 18.55 33.65 5.33
N TYR A 665 18.03 33.08 4.24
CA TYR A 665 16.64 33.19 3.81
C TYR A 665 16.05 31.82 3.49
N ALA A 666 14.74 31.66 3.64
CA ALA A 666 14.01 30.41 3.41
C ALA A 666 13.81 30.07 1.90
N VAL A 667 14.85 30.19 1.08
CA VAL A 667 14.79 30.15 -0.40
C VAL A 667 14.22 28.88 -1.03
N TRP A 668 14.02 27.82 -0.24
CA TRP A 668 13.34 26.58 -0.64
C TRP A 668 11.80 26.65 -0.49
N ALA A 669 11.30 27.49 0.41
CA ALA A 669 9.88 27.80 0.56
C ALA A 669 9.39 28.71 -0.58
N GLY A 670 8.08 28.81 -0.76
CA GLY A 670 7.44 29.79 -1.65
C GLY A 670 7.65 29.63 -3.16
N ARG A 671 8.73 28.98 -3.64
CA ARG A 671 9.21 29.02 -5.04
C ARG A 671 8.13 28.78 -6.10
N ARG A 672 7.25 27.79 -5.94
CA ARG A 672 6.16 27.49 -6.90
C ARG A 672 5.07 28.56 -6.95
N LYS A 673 4.93 29.42 -5.94
CA LYS A 673 4.08 30.61 -5.99
C LYS A 673 4.81 31.73 -6.73
N VAL A 674 6.02 32.08 -6.28
CA VAL A 674 6.86 33.14 -6.87
C VAL A 674 7.12 32.91 -8.37
N LYS A 675 7.48 31.70 -8.80
CA LYS A 675 7.68 31.39 -10.23
C LYS A 675 6.41 31.61 -11.06
N ARG A 676 5.21 31.44 -10.49
CA ARG A 676 3.92 31.74 -11.15
C ARG A 676 3.50 33.21 -11.05
N GLU A 677 4.05 33.99 -10.12
CA GLU A 677 3.91 35.46 -10.11
C GLU A 677 4.82 36.07 -11.19
N LEU A 678 6.10 35.67 -11.23
CA LEU A 678 7.08 36.14 -12.22
C LEU A 678 6.70 35.78 -13.67
N LEU A 679 6.14 34.58 -13.91
CA LEU A 679 5.62 34.17 -15.23
C LEU A 679 4.26 34.80 -15.60
N LYS A 680 3.65 35.62 -14.72
CA LYS A 680 2.38 36.33 -15.00
C LYS A 680 2.51 37.85 -15.02
N GLY A 681 3.55 38.41 -14.40
CA GLY A 681 3.82 39.85 -14.34
C GLY A 681 4.91 40.33 -15.30
N GLY A 682 5.20 39.56 -16.35
CA GLY A 682 6.09 40.00 -17.42
C GLY A 682 5.37 40.97 -18.35
N ASP A 683 5.71 42.25 -18.23
CA ASP A 683 5.46 43.21 -19.31
C ASP A 683 6.34 42.87 -20.53
N GLY A 684 6.09 43.50 -21.67
CA GLY A 684 6.72 43.13 -22.95
C GLY A 684 8.26 43.18 -22.95
N ASP A 685 8.85 42.34 -23.81
CA ASP A 685 10.28 42.32 -24.18
C ASP A 685 11.31 41.67 -23.22
N VAL A 686 11.09 40.40 -22.86
CA VAL A 686 12.18 39.40 -22.80
C VAL A 686 11.67 38.07 -23.37
N GLY A 687 12.42 37.48 -24.31
CA GLY A 687 12.07 36.20 -24.95
C GLY A 687 12.09 34.98 -24.01
N ALA A 688 11.50 33.87 -24.47
CA ALA A 688 11.41 32.61 -23.73
C ALA A 688 12.75 31.82 -23.64
N GLU A 689 13.88 32.47 -23.93
CA GLU A 689 15.22 31.88 -24.01
C GLU A 689 16.03 32.01 -22.70
N GLY A 690 15.50 32.75 -21.71
CA GLY A 690 16.11 32.88 -20.39
C GLY A 690 16.38 31.52 -19.74
N SER A 691 17.60 31.31 -19.27
CA SER A 691 18.06 30.02 -18.76
C SER A 691 17.22 29.54 -17.58
N SER A 692 16.98 28.23 -17.47
CA SER A 692 16.29 27.65 -16.31
C SER A 692 16.98 28.02 -14.98
N ALA A 693 18.31 28.16 -15.00
CA ALA A 693 19.11 28.67 -13.89
C ALA A 693 18.89 30.16 -13.58
N GLU A 694 18.78 31.02 -14.60
CA GLU A 694 18.51 32.46 -14.44
C GLU A 694 17.10 32.70 -13.89
N LEU A 695 16.11 31.97 -14.40
CA LEU A 695 14.74 32.03 -13.92
C LEU A 695 14.64 31.58 -12.44
N GLU A 696 15.36 30.53 -12.04
CA GLU A 696 15.43 30.14 -10.62
C GLU A 696 16.24 31.14 -9.78
N SER A 697 17.26 31.82 -10.32
CA SER A 697 17.95 32.91 -9.62
C SER A 697 17.02 34.12 -9.39
N ARG A 698 16.22 34.51 -10.40
CA ARG A 698 15.17 35.54 -10.27
C ARG A 698 14.11 35.16 -9.22
N VAL A 699 13.71 33.88 -9.18
CA VAL A 699 12.82 33.35 -8.11
C VAL A 699 13.46 33.50 -6.73
N THR A 700 14.76 33.19 -6.58
CA THR A 700 15.49 33.35 -5.32
C THR A 700 15.59 34.82 -4.87
N ALA A 701 15.93 35.74 -5.78
CA ALA A 701 16.00 37.17 -5.47
C ALA A 701 14.66 37.71 -4.97
N HIS A 702 13.57 37.40 -5.68
CA HIS A 702 12.22 37.83 -5.35
C HIS A 702 11.69 37.25 -4.01
N ILE A 703 12.19 36.08 -3.58
CA ILE A 703 11.94 35.55 -2.23
C ILE A 703 12.67 36.39 -1.18
N ARG A 704 13.93 36.77 -1.41
CA ARG A 704 14.72 37.61 -0.47
C ARG A 704 14.17 39.03 -0.30
N GLU A 705 13.43 39.53 -1.29
CA GLU A 705 12.74 40.83 -1.25
C GLU A 705 11.41 40.76 -0.47
N LYS A 706 10.67 39.65 -0.57
CA LYS A 706 9.32 39.50 0.01
C LYS A 706 9.29 38.76 1.37
N GLU A 707 10.25 37.91 1.66
CA GLU A 707 10.30 37.11 2.90
C GLU A 707 11.37 37.62 3.88
N ALA A 708 11.05 37.61 5.17
CA ALA A 708 11.97 38.00 6.22
C ALA A 708 13.17 37.03 6.33
N LYS A 709 14.33 37.54 6.78
CA LYS A 709 15.48 36.69 7.11
C LYS A 709 15.12 35.65 8.17
N LEU A 710 15.78 34.50 8.11
CA LEU A 710 15.73 33.49 9.15
C LEU A 710 16.23 34.06 10.48
N LYS A 711 15.62 33.63 11.60
CA LYS A 711 15.96 34.13 12.95
C LYS A 711 17.42 33.86 13.34
N GLU A 712 17.98 32.78 12.82
CA GLU A 712 19.42 32.51 12.76
C GLU A 712 19.72 31.96 11.37
N ALA A 713 20.93 32.21 10.84
CA ALA A 713 21.32 31.67 9.55
C ALA A 713 21.61 30.17 9.63
N LEU A 714 21.08 29.41 8.67
CA LEU A 714 21.31 27.98 8.55
C LEU A 714 22.74 27.74 8.02
N GLN A 715 23.59 27.07 8.82
CA GLN A 715 24.97 26.78 8.43
C GLN A 715 25.19 25.26 8.29
N PHE A 716 25.81 24.84 7.19
CA PHE A 716 26.08 23.44 6.91
C PHE A 716 27.40 23.24 6.15
N ARG A 717 28.03 22.09 6.34
CA ARG A 717 29.23 21.64 5.62
C ARG A 717 28.82 20.74 4.47
N VAL A 718 29.43 20.91 3.31
CA VAL A 718 29.31 20.03 2.15
C VAL A 718 30.67 19.38 1.90
N GLN A 719 30.72 18.05 1.96
CA GLN A 719 31.92 17.26 1.68
C GLN A 719 31.74 16.50 0.35
N PRO A 720 32.26 17.02 -0.77
CA PRO A 720 32.27 16.32 -2.06
C PRO A 720 33.29 15.17 -2.12
N HIS A 721 32.86 14.01 -2.60
CA HIS A 721 33.76 12.91 -2.97
C HIS A 721 33.27 12.15 -4.22
N MET A 722 34.23 11.73 -5.06
CA MET A 722 33.94 10.89 -6.23
C MET A 722 33.83 9.41 -5.84
N VAL A 723 32.90 8.68 -6.45
CA VAL A 723 32.75 7.23 -6.30
C VAL A 723 32.67 6.59 -7.70
N GLY A 724 33.54 5.61 -7.96
CA GLY A 724 33.58 4.88 -9.24
C GLY A 724 34.72 3.86 -9.23
N GLY A 725 34.61 2.81 -10.05
CA GLY A 725 35.62 1.75 -10.12
C GLY A 725 35.39 0.75 -11.26
N THR A 726 34.13 0.38 -11.52
CA THR A 726 33.72 -0.47 -12.66
C THR A 726 32.64 0.20 -13.49
N GLU A 727 31.38 0.24 -13.01
CA GLU A 727 30.19 0.43 -13.89
C GLU A 727 29.31 1.66 -13.58
N SER A 728 29.58 2.43 -12.53
CA SER A 728 28.93 3.73 -12.34
C SER A 728 29.85 4.76 -11.68
N THR A 729 30.31 5.73 -12.46
CA THR A 729 30.99 6.94 -11.94
C THR A 729 29.93 7.90 -11.43
N LYS A 730 30.05 8.37 -10.19
CA LYS A 730 29.15 9.37 -9.60
C LYS A 730 29.85 10.30 -8.62
N ALA A 731 29.40 11.54 -8.57
CA ALA A 731 29.76 12.51 -7.56
C ALA A 731 28.79 12.34 -6.38
N VAL A 732 29.32 12.33 -5.16
CA VAL A 732 28.50 12.26 -3.94
C VAL A 732 28.86 13.46 -3.07
N LEU A 733 27.83 14.26 -2.76
CA LEU A 733 27.91 15.39 -1.86
C LEU A 733 27.35 14.94 -0.52
N ARG A 734 28.18 14.86 0.53
CA ARG A 734 27.71 14.59 1.90
C ARG A 734 27.45 15.93 2.59
N LEU A 735 26.24 16.16 3.08
CA LEU A 735 25.86 17.39 3.76
C LEU A 735 25.74 17.13 5.28
N GLN A 736 26.24 18.06 6.10
CA GLN A 736 26.18 17.97 7.56
C GLN A 736 25.78 19.33 8.15
N PRO A 737 24.75 19.42 9.01
CA PRO A 737 24.40 20.67 9.66
C PRO A 737 25.50 21.06 10.64
N SER A 738 25.86 22.34 10.65
CA SER A 738 26.84 22.93 11.58
C SER A 738 26.16 23.89 12.56
N SER A 739 25.08 24.56 12.14
CA SER A 739 24.15 25.27 13.02
C SER A 739 22.74 25.19 12.41
N ASP A 740 21.82 24.55 13.14
CA ASP A 740 20.37 24.54 12.86
C ASP A 740 19.58 24.47 14.17
N LYS A 741 19.44 25.60 14.87
CA LYS A 741 18.59 25.69 16.07
C LYS A 741 17.08 25.70 15.73
N THR A 742 16.74 25.74 14.45
CA THR A 742 15.39 25.90 13.90
C THR A 742 14.75 24.60 13.40
N GLY A 743 15.53 23.53 13.23
CA GLY A 743 15.09 22.28 12.57
C GLY A 743 14.91 22.40 11.05
N ALA A 744 15.36 23.51 10.46
CA ALA A 744 15.13 23.88 9.06
C ALA A 744 16.00 23.10 8.07
N PHE A 745 17.08 22.45 8.53
CA PHE A 745 18.04 21.78 7.65
C PHE A 745 17.45 20.60 6.88
N HIS A 746 16.49 19.87 7.47
CA HIS A 746 15.90 18.69 6.80
C HIS A 746 14.99 19.08 5.64
N ASP A 747 14.19 20.15 5.79
CA ASP A 747 13.38 20.70 4.69
C ASP A 747 14.26 21.24 3.57
N PHE A 748 15.36 21.93 3.93
CA PHE A 748 16.32 22.44 2.94
C PHE A 748 17.10 21.31 2.26
N PHE A 749 17.48 20.26 2.99
CA PHE A 749 18.11 19.06 2.41
C PHE A 749 17.19 18.36 1.41
N HIS A 750 15.92 18.14 1.74
CA HIS A 750 14.95 17.54 0.81
C HIS A 750 14.63 18.41 -0.40
N PHE A 751 14.77 19.74 -0.28
CA PHE A 751 14.77 20.63 -1.44
C PHE A 751 16.00 20.41 -2.31
N LEU A 752 17.21 20.43 -1.73
CA LEU A 752 18.46 20.21 -2.47
C LEU A 752 18.53 18.82 -3.12
N GLU A 753 18.02 17.78 -2.46
CA GLU A 753 17.95 16.39 -2.94
C GLU A 753 17.31 16.28 -4.34
N VAL A 754 16.30 17.12 -4.63
CA VAL A 754 15.60 17.16 -5.92
C VAL A 754 16.08 18.31 -6.82
N PHE A 755 16.42 19.46 -6.24
CA PHE A 755 16.77 20.67 -6.98
C PHE A 755 18.21 20.65 -7.51
N LEU A 756 19.18 20.21 -6.70
CA LEU A 756 20.60 20.32 -7.01
C LEU A 756 21.02 19.44 -8.19
N PRO A 757 20.63 18.15 -8.31
CA PRO A 757 20.99 17.35 -9.48
C PRO A 757 20.43 17.93 -10.78
N LYS A 758 19.18 18.39 -10.78
CA LYS A 758 18.52 18.93 -11.97
C LYS A 758 19.15 20.25 -12.43
N MET A 759 19.51 21.12 -11.48
CA MET A 759 20.19 22.38 -11.81
C MET A 759 21.64 22.16 -12.26
N VAL A 760 22.33 21.15 -11.72
CA VAL A 760 23.68 20.77 -12.18
C VAL A 760 23.63 20.18 -13.58
N ASP A 761 22.68 19.29 -13.89
CA ASP A 761 22.46 18.80 -15.26
C ASP A 761 22.21 19.97 -16.23
N THR A 762 21.29 20.89 -15.90
CA THR A 762 21.00 22.12 -16.68
C THR A 762 22.21 23.03 -16.92
N LEU A 763 23.19 23.07 -16.01
CA LEU A 763 24.40 23.88 -16.17
C LEU A 763 25.46 23.14 -17.00
N LEU A 764 25.63 21.84 -16.78
CA LEU A 764 26.52 21.00 -17.59
C LEU A 764 26.06 20.89 -19.06
N GLU A 765 24.75 20.99 -19.31
CA GLU A 765 24.15 21.14 -20.65
C GLU A 765 24.47 22.50 -21.33
N LYS A 766 24.97 23.49 -20.57
CA LYS A 766 25.12 24.89 -21.00
C LYS A 766 26.54 25.48 -20.93
N ASP A 767 27.54 24.73 -20.47
CA ASP A 767 28.94 25.15 -20.51
C ASP A 767 29.41 25.31 -21.98
N LEU A 768 29.51 26.57 -22.42
CA LEU A 768 30.01 27.07 -23.71
C LEU A 768 31.42 27.64 -23.57
#